data_AF-A0A7C1VZQ6-F1
#
_entry.id   AF-A0A7C1VZQ6-F1
#
_cell.length_a   1.000
_cell.length_b   1.000
_cell.length_c   1.000
_cell.angle_alpha   90.00
_cell.angle_beta   90.00
_cell.angle_gamma   90.00
#
_symmetry.space_group_name_H-M   'P 1'
#
loop_
_entity.id
_entity.type
_entity.pdbx_description
1 polymer ?
#
loop_
_entity_poly.entity_id
_entity_poly.type
_entity_poly.pdbx_seq_one_letter_code
_entity_poly.pdbx_strand_id
1 'polypeptide(L)'
;MSIRLNKPFPVIPDTDLTKKRWQGSVVPWLMTGALVVLPLNTSAAEDEFVLKDFSDVSYFSLNGHAKTVSTPDGVVLRLTSAARIQSGSVFGTTKTSTANFSTHFTFRITKPGGVRPGGGDGFMFVLQPVSSLAKGEGGGLGYEGMPKSVGVEFDIWNNQKEKKSYNDHDDNHVGINILGKFDGATARVSPSFENGQIWHALIDYDGSQLEVRTNTSGKRPSEPLLTRKLNISDIMGGIPRAYLGFTSATGGAYANHDILSLTYREQYAPVGKGSVDVWMADSKRDKGAEPNKVSRRFWLSPDVWIRNKQDGISKYQNVEFGQDNYIYVRARNRGTATAENTTVEVYRSIPSIGTRWPKGWQFVGKTQIDAIEPNGTKEVAIRWDKDDISKAGHYCLYVRALNDADPMTSKEGGDSLVNMRKNNAVASRNFNVVDLLKNVTDEFEVTLHNTKDEDADIDIVFEEEDNLLDNDGAKVVVDLGPSLYSRWEEAGSKGLNIKKVGGTKVQLLKTPAKFTGIPMKPAESQTIKTKVEAFEPMPGEGTSREYHFSTQELVNGELAGGVDYTMVTRAQDTDTDGDGLKDITDEDDDNDGKTDKWEIKAGTNPLDPLDPTVAPTEKPIHFETAPESSSPTPDTPTTSTVRYVLELAKNVPGQFEGTLSNLGDKTTNIDLVFEEKNHLLDTGEVKVFVDLGPLFEGWQAAGAKGLNVKRVGETTEVQLLKTPAKFTGIPLNGNESQTIQIKVDAKKPKPKEVTREYAFTTKSASPIPSTVESNVRYVLDLATNVSGQFDAPLSNLEDNATTINLVFEEKNDLIGQKQAKVLIDLGPLFERWQKAGTKGLNVKPVDEGTQVQLLKTPAKVMGIPLNASESQTLLIIVEALEEPKPRKRTTSEEYHFTTKATTTRPTESTV
;
A
#
# COMPACT_ATOMS: atom_id res chain seq x y z
N MET A 1 -2.17 -34.16 -53.35
CA MET A 1 -2.84 -35.34 -53.95
C MET A 1 -4.26 -34.90 -54.32
N SER A 2 -4.73 -35.17 -55.53
CA SER A 2 -6.02 -34.68 -56.07
C SER A 2 -7.24 -35.35 -55.38
N ILE A 3 -8.48 -34.84 -55.48
CA ILE A 3 -9.42 -35.02 -56.61
C ILE A 3 -10.45 -33.85 -56.66
N ARG A 4 -11.24 -33.75 -57.74
CA ARG A 4 -11.80 -32.52 -58.33
C ARG A 4 -13.22 -32.78 -58.92
N LEU A 5 -13.97 -31.71 -59.30
CA LEU A 5 -15.13 -31.66 -60.25
C LEU A 5 -16.55 -32.02 -59.67
N ASN A 6 -17.71 -31.48 -60.14
CA ASN A 6 -18.00 -30.36 -61.06
C ASN A 6 -19.43 -29.73 -60.90
N LYS A 7 -19.66 -28.61 -61.60
CA LYS A 7 -20.92 -27.85 -61.92
C LYS A 7 -21.97 -28.67 -62.75
N PRO A 8 -23.24 -28.23 -63.05
CA PRO A 8 -23.69 -26.84 -63.35
C PRO A 8 -25.15 -26.36 -63.02
N PHE A 9 -25.41 -25.07 -63.36
CA PHE A 9 -26.69 -24.32 -63.39
C PHE A 9 -27.54 -24.63 -64.67
N PRO A 10 -28.86 -24.28 -64.75
CA PRO A 10 -29.30 -22.93 -65.19
C PRO A 10 -30.59 -22.37 -64.51
N VAL A 11 -30.95 -21.14 -64.92
CA VAL A 11 -32.01 -20.22 -64.43
C VAL A 11 -33.15 -20.09 -65.45
N ILE A 12 -34.40 -19.77 -65.05
CA ILE A 12 -35.36 -18.83 -65.72
C ILE A 12 -36.68 -18.70 -64.90
N PRO A 13 -37.45 -17.57 -64.97
CA PRO A 13 -38.35 -17.14 -63.88
C PRO A 13 -39.84 -16.88 -64.22
N ASP A 14 -40.62 -16.62 -63.15
CA ASP A 14 -41.80 -15.73 -63.00
C ASP A 14 -43.14 -15.94 -63.76
N THR A 15 -44.18 -15.30 -63.15
CA THR A 15 -45.59 -15.05 -63.58
C THR A 15 -46.67 -16.12 -63.27
N ASP A 16 -47.91 -15.81 -62.83
CA ASP A 16 -48.49 -14.61 -62.17
C ASP A 16 -49.94 -14.91 -61.62
N LEU A 17 -50.51 -14.04 -60.76
CA LEU A 17 -51.94 -13.83 -60.39
C LEU A 17 -52.81 -14.95 -59.74
N THR A 18 -53.89 -14.66 -58.97
CA THR A 18 -54.23 -13.75 -57.85
C THR A 18 -55.61 -14.16 -57.27
N LYS A 19 -55.88 -13.96 -55.96
CA LYS A 19 -57.07 -13.22 -55.43
C LYS A 19 -57.13 -13.07 -53.89
N LYS A 20 -57.79 -11.98 -53.47
CA LYS A 20 -58.00 -11.41 -52.11
C LYS A 20 -59.13 -12.16 -51.32
N ARG A 21 -59.45 -11.96 -50.01
CA ARG A 21 -59.07 -10.99 -48.94
C ARG A 21 -59.56 -11.48 -47.54
N TRP A 22 -59.16 -10.73 -46.49
CA TRP A 22 -59.66 -10.58 -45.08
C TRP A 22 -58.60 -10.98 -44.04
N GLN A 23 -57.76 -10.05 -43.59
CA GLN A 23 -57.93 -9.07 -42.48
C GLN A 23 -57.68 -9.68 -41.08
N GLY A 24 -56.66 -9.17 -40.36
CA GLY A 24 -56.41 -9.48 -38.94
C GLY A 24 -54.92 -9.58 -38.53
N SER A 25 -54.22 -8.44 -38.51
CA SER A 25 -52.92 -8.16 -37.85
C SER A 25 -51.92 -9.31 -37.59
N VAL A 26 -50.79 -9.30 -38.31
CA VAL A 26 -49.54 -9.99 -37.92
C VAL A 26 -48.41 -8.97 -37.92
N VAL A 27 -47.66 -8.90 -36.82
CA VAL A 27 -46.37 -8.17 -36.73
C VAL A 27 -45.27 -9.20 -36.51
N PRO A 28 -44.50 -9.58 -37.54
CA PRO A 28 -43.29 -10.39 -37.36
C PRO A 28 -42.08 -9.45 -37.24
N TRP A 29 -41.44 -9.44 -36.07
CA TRP A 29 -40.15 -8.79 -35.89
C TRP A 29 -39.08 -9.54 -36.68
N LEU A 30 -38.55 -8.91 -37.73
CA LEU A 30 -37.30 -9.31 -38.38
C LEU A 30 -36.31 -8.15 -38.25
N MET A 31 -35.66 -8.10 -37.07
CA MET A 31 -34.56 -7.19 -36.81
C MET A 31 -33.37 -7.56 -37.69
N THR A 32 -32.76 -6.54 -38.29
CA THR A 32 -31.48 -6.63 -39.00
C THR A 32 -30.40 -7.22 -38.09
N GLY A 33 -29.66 -8.20 -38.60
CA GLY A 33 -28.56 -8.83 -37.87
C GLY A 33 -27.38 -7.89 -37.69
N ALA A 34 -27.41 -7.08 -36.63
CA ALA A 34 -26.20 -6.50 -36.08
C ALA A 34 -25.33 -7.63 -35.50
N LEU A 35 -24.06 -7.68 -35.90
CA LEU A 35 -23.10 -8.63 -35.36
C LEU A 35 -22.69 -8.21 -33.94
N VAL A 36 -23.59 -8.41 -32.97
CA VAL A 36 -23.30 -8.16 -31.56
C VAL A 36 -22.32 -9.24 -31.09
N VAL A 37 -21.03 -8.91 -31.14
CA VAL A 37 -20.02 -9.60 -30.35
C VAL A 37 -20.31 -9.25 -28.89
N LEU A 38 -21.20 -10.04 -28.27
CA LEU A 38 -21.34 -10.02 -26.83
C LEU A 38 -19.98 -10.41 -26.24
N PRO A 39 -19.35 -9.58 -25.39
CA PRO A 39 -18.22 -10.06 -24.62
C PRO A 39 -18.73 -11.24 -23.79
N LEU A 40 -18.14 -12.42 -24.01
CA LEU A 40 -18.29 -13.55 -23.11
C LEU A 40 -17.66 -13.13 -21.78
N ASN A 41 -18.48 -12.58 -20.90
CA ASN A 41 -18.16 -12.44 -19.48
C ASN A 41 -18.04 -13.85 -18.90
N THR A 42 -16.88 -14.47 -19.09
CA THR A 42 -16.42 -15.51 -18.19
C THR A 42 -16.06 -14.85 -16.86
N SER A 43 -17.09 -14.53 -16.07
CA SER A 43 -16.91 -14.68 -14.63
C SER A 43 -16.52 -16.13 -14.41
N ALA A 44 -15.41 -16.37 -13.71
CA ALA A 44 -15.17 -17.67 -13.13
C ALA A 44 -16.26 -17.90 -12.08
N ALA A 45 -17.39 -18.45 -12.49
CA ALA A 45 -18.32 -19.06 -11.56
C ALA A 45 -17.57 -20.23 -10.94
N GLU A 46 -17.56 -20.30 -9.62
CA GLU A 46 -16.95 -21.41 -8.90
C GLU A 46 -17.65 -22.70 -9.35
N ASP A 47 -16.89 -23.68 -9.86
CA ASP A 47 -17.40 -25.03 -10.19
C ASP A 47 -17.68 -25.80 -8.88
N GLU A 48 -18.71 -25.34 -8.17
CA GLU A 48 -19.25 -25.93 -6.94
C GLU A 48 -20.51 -26.74 -7.27
N PHE A 49 -20.43 -28.06 -7.05
CA PHE A 49 -21.55 -28.97 -7.15
C PHE A 49 -22.20 -29.15 -5.76
N VAL A 50 -23.44 -28.69 -5.58
CA VAL A 50 -24.18 -28.76 -4.31
C VAL A 50 -25.48 -29.55 -4.43
N LEU A 51 -25.59 -30.60 -3.63
CA LEU A 51 -26.81 -31.37 -3.36
C LEU A 51 -27.18 -31.21 -1.89
N LYS A 52 -28.29 -30.50 -1.65
CA LYS A 52 -28.83 -30.27 -0.29
C LYS A 52 -29.58 -31.49 0.25
N ASP A 53 -30.16 -32.27 -0.65
CA ASP A 53 -30.72 -33.60 -0.45
C ASP A 53 -30.53 -34.42 -1.74
N PHE A 54 -31.09 -35.63 -1.80
CA PHE A 54 -31.06 -36.51 -2.96
C PHE A 54 -32.46 -36.71 -3.58
N SER A 55 -33.27 -35.65 -3.61
CA SER A 55 -34.55 -35.64 -4.33
C SER A 55 -34.38 -35.70 -5.85
N ASP A 56 -33.32 -35.10 -6.37
CA ASP A 56 -32.81 -35.31 -7.73
C ASP A 56 -31.50 -36.11 -7.69
N VAL A 57 -31.48 -37.25 -8.39
CA VAL A 57 -30.29 -38.10 -8.58
C VAL A 57 -29.94 -38.30 -10.05
N SER A 58 -30.43 -37.44 -10.95
CA SER A 58 -30.10 -37.45 -12.39
C SER A 58 -28.59 -37.35 -12.65
N TYR A 59 -27.84 -36.71 -11.76
CA TYR A 59 -26.38 -36.67 -11.79
C TYR A 59 -25.73 -38.05 -11.58
N PHE A 60 -26.38 -39.02 -10.93
CA PHE A 60 -25.77 -40.27 -10.48
C PHE A 60 -26.25 -41.54 -11.21
N SER A 61 -25.33 -42.47 -11.38
CA SER A 61 -25.63 -43.90 -11.58
C SER A 61 -25.75 -44.58 -10.21
N LEU A 62 -26.94 -45.08 -9.86
CA LEU A 62 -27.18 -45.86 -8.64
C LEU A 62 -27.08 -47.35 -8.97
N ASN A 63 -26.24 -48.08 -8.25
CA ASN A 63 -25.92 -49.48 -8.53
C ASN A 63 -26.21 -50.39 -7.32
N GLY A 64 -26.58 -51.64 -7.58
CA GLY A 64 -26.84 -52.64 -6.55
C GLY A 64 -28.05 -52.29 -5.70
N HIS A 65 -27.85 -52.21 -4.38
CA HIS A 65 -28.91 -51.91 -3.40
C HIS A 65 -29.06 -50.41 -3.10
N ALA A 66 -28.24 -49.56 -3.71
CA ALA A 66 -28.29 -48.12 -3.49
C ALA A 66 -29.59 -47.50 -4.05
N LYS A 67 -30.26 -46.66 -3.26
CA LYS A 67 -31.56 -46.04 -3.60
C LYS A 67 -31.79 -44.75 -2.82
N THR A 68 -32.65 -43.89 -3.34
CA THR A 68 -33.18 -42.76 -2.56
C THR A 68 -34.27 -43.23 -1.58
N VAL A 69 -34.34 -42.62 -0.40
CA VAL A 69 -35.36 -42.93 0.62
C VAL A 69 -35.81 -41.65 1.32
N SER A 70 -37.11 -41.45 1.46
CA SER A 70 -37.67 -40.39 2.31
C SER A 70 -37.53 -40.75 3.79
N THR A 71 -36.96 -39.82 4.56
CA THR A 71 -36.71 -39.93 6.01
C THR A 71 -37.11 -38.61 6.69
N PRO A 72 -37.09 -38.53 8.04
CA PRO A 72 -37.25 -37.25 8.74
C PRO A 72 -36.21 -36.17 8.36
N ASP A 73 -35.08 -36.56 7.77
CA ASP A 73 -34.01 -35.66 7.33
C ASP A 73 -34.18 -35.19 5.87
N GLY A 74 -35.27 -35.57 5.21
CA GLY A 74 -35.49 -35.35 3.77
C GLY A 74 -35.29 -36.61 2.93
N VAL A 75 -35.06 -36.44 1.62
CA VAL A 75 -34.75 -37.55 0.72
C VAL A 75 -33.25 -37.83 0.76
N VAL A 76 -32.86 -38.96 1.36
CA VAL A 76 -31.45 -39.34 1.54
C VAL A 76 -31.04 -40.40 0.52
N LEU A 77 -29.73 -40.49 0.25
CA LEU A 77 -29.13 -41.54 -0.54
C LEU A 77 -28.73 -42.70 0.37
N ARG A 78 -29.55 -43.76 0.39
CA ARG A 78 -29.26 -44.98 1.14
C ARG A 78 -28.37 -45.90 0.30
N LEU A 79 -27.11 -46.05 0.69
CA LEU A 79 -26.13 -46.90 0.00
C LEU A 79 -26.43 -48.39 0.24
N THR A 80 -26.70 -48.75 1.49
CA THR A 80 -27.18 -50.08 1.89
C THR A 80 -28.26 -49.94 2.97
N SER A 81 -29.19 -50.91 3.01
CA SER A 81 -30.23 -50.99 4.06
C SER A 81 -29.74 -51.87 5.21
N ALA A 82 -30.33 -51.68 6.40
CA ALA A 82 -30.11 -52.51 7.60
C ALA A 82 -30.62 -53.96 7.41
N ALA A 83 -29.90 -54.71 6.59
CA ALA A 83 -30.10 -56.11 6.23
C ALA A 83 -28.73 -56.74 5.90
N ARG A 84 -28.61 -58.06 6.05
CA ARG A 84 -27.37 -58.79 5.73
C ARG A 84 -27.14 -58.87 4.21
N ILE A 85 -25.88 -59.00 3.82
CA ILE A 85 -25.45 -59.25 2.42
C ILE A 85 -26.05 -58.19 1.48
N GLN A 86 -25.77 -56.92 1.77
CA GLN A 86 -26.08 -55.79 0.89
C GLN A 86 -24.80 -55.26 0.25
N SER A 87 -24.93 -54.68 -0.93
CA SER A 87 -23.88 -53.96 -1.63
C SER A 87 -24.54 -52.89 -2.50
N GLY A 88 -24.07 -51.65 -2.39
CA GLY A 88 -24.54 -50.55 -3.21
C GLY A 88 -23.42 -49.56 -3.47
N SER A 89 -23.45 -48.95 -4.65
CA SER A 89 -22.54 -47.87 -5.02
C SER A 89 -23.27 -46.81 -5.83
N VAL A 90 -22.80 -45.58 -5.73
CA VAL A 90 -23.40 -44.42 -6.38
C VAL A 90 -22.28 -43.56 -6.92
N PHE A 91 -22.22 -43.35 -8.23
CA PHE A 91 -21.17 -42.57 -8.88
C PHE A 91 -21.76 -41.57 -9.86
N GLY A 92 -21.13 -40.40 -9.99
CA GLY A 92 -21.50 -39.39 -10.97
C GLY A 92 -21.52 -39.98 -12.38
N THR A 93 -22.45 -39.50 -13.21
CA THR A 93 -22.54 -39.83 -14.64
C THR A 93 -21.46 -39.11 -15.46
N THR A 94 -20.97 -37.98 -14.96
CA THR A 94 -19.84 -37.22 -15.50
C THR A 94 -18.63 -37.31 -14.57
N LYS A 95 -17.44 -36.99 -15.10
CA LYS A 95 -16.19 -36.97 -14.33
C LYS A 95 -15.86 -35.55 -13.88
N THR A 96 -15.51 -35.40 -12.61
CA THR A 96 -15.09 -34.15 -11.97
C THR A 96 -13.55 -34.05 -11.89
N SER A 97 -12.98 -32.85 -11.82
CA SER A 97 -11.54 -32.63 -11.59
C SER A 97 -11.10 -33.24 -10.27
N THR A 98 -9.92 -33.85 -10.25
CA THR A 98 -9.26 -34.35 -9.04
C THR A 98 -7.87 -33.75 -8.83
N ALA A 99 -7.52 -32.69 -9.56
CA ALA A 99 -6.21 -32.03 -9.46
C ALA A 99 -5.96 -31.43 -8.07
N ASN A 100 -6.97 -30.71 -7.54
CA ASN A 100 -7.13 -30.31 -6.16
C ASN A 100 -8.65 -30.14 -5.92
N PHE A 101 -9.14 -30.37 -4.70
CA PHE A 101 -10.58 -30.30 -4.41
C PHE A 101 -10.87 -30.10 -2.92
N SER A 102 -12.09 -29.68 -2.64
CA SER A 102 -12.68 -29.68 -1.30
C SER A 102 -14.09 -30.24 -1.37
N THR A 103 -14.43 -31.15 -0.46
CA THR A 103 -15.78 -31.72 -0.38
C THR A 103 -16.26 -31.77 1.07
N HIS A 104 -17.56 -31.50 1.23
CA HIS A 104 -18.28 -31.67 2.49
C HIS A 104 -19.53 -32.48 2.22
N PHE A 105 -19.76 -33.53 3.00
CA PHE A 105 -21.03 -34.24 3.00
C PHE A 105 -21.51 -34.48 4.42
N THR A 106 -22.82 -34.70 4.55
CA THR A 106 -23.42 -35.15 5.80
C THR A 106 -23.92 -36.58 5.65
N PHE A 107 -23.79 -37.37 6.69
CA PHE A 107 -24.23 -38.77 6.70
C PHE A 107 -24.84 -39.15 8.06
N ARG A 108 -25.60 -40.24 8.07
CA ARG A 108 -26.14 -40.85 9.29
C ARG A 108 -26.15 -42.37 9.14
N ILE A 109 -25.68 -43.06 10.16
CA ILE A 109 -25.79 -44.52 10.28
C ILE A 109 -26.88 -44.85 11.28
N THR A 110 -27.84 -45.71 10.91
CA THR A 110 -28.98 -46.07 11.78
C THR A 110 -29.33 -47.55 11.74
N LYS A 111 -30.02 -48.02 12.79
CA LYS A 111 -30.45 -49.42 12.95
C LYS A 111 -29.30 -50.43 12.84
N PRO A 112 -28.19 -50.23 13.59
CA PRO A 112 -27.13 -51.24 13.67
C PRO A 112 -27.68 -52.57 14.21
N GLY A 113 -27.18 -53.68 13.68
CA GLY A 113 -27.47 -55.02 14.17
C GLY A 113 -26.74 -56.09 13.35
N GLY A 114 -26.77 -57.34 13.80
CA GLY A 114 -25.98 -58.35 13.12
C GLY A 114 -25.83 -59.69 13.83
N VAL A 115 -24.68 -60.31 13.58
CA VAL A 115 -24.19 -61.53 14.27
C VAL A 115 -23.57 -61.25 15.64
N ARG A 116 -23.27 -59.99 15.96
CA ARG A 116 -22.82 -59.49 17.26
C ARG A 116 -23.51 -58.14 17.57
N PRO A 117 -23.48 -57.63 18.81
CA PRO A 117 -23.91 -56.25 19.10
C PRO A 117 -23.11 -55.25 18.28
N GLY A 118 -23.77 -54.19 17.80
CA GLY A 118 -23.24 -53.27 16.79
C GLY A 118 -23.67 -53.64 15.36
N GLY A 119 -23.43 -52.71 14.44
CA GLY A 119 -23.72 -52.80 13.01
C GLY A 119 -22.50 -53.20 12.20
N GLY A 120 -22.55 -52.96 10.89
CA GLY A 120 -21.48 -53.26 9.94
C GLY A 120 -21.89 -53.00 8.50
N ASP A 121 -20.98 -52.93 7.53
CA ASP A 121 -19.54 -52.85 7.74
C ASP A 121 -19.07 -51.37 7.72
N GLY A 122 -19.79 -50.51 6.99
CA GLY A 122 -19.53 -49.08 6.88
C GLY A 122 -19.83 -48.53 5.48
N PHE A 123 -19.21 -47.42 5.13
CA PHE A 123 -19.23 -46.89 3.78
C PHE A 123 -17.92 -46.16 3.42
N MET A 124 -17.77 -45.82 2.15
CA MET A 124 -16.59 -45.13 1.64
C MET A 124 -16.97 -44.00 0.68
N PHE A 125 -16.29 -42.86 0.78
CA PHE A 125 -16.23 -41.84 -0.25
C PHE A 125 -15.17 -42.24 -1.28
N VAL A 126 -15.47 -42.18 -2.59
CA VAL A 126 -14.64 -42.79 -3.64
C VAL A 126 -14.42 -41.84 -4.82
N LEU A 127 -13.19 -41.79 -5.29
CA LEU A 127 -12.81 -41.26 -6.60
C LEU A 127 -12.22 -42.38 -7.45
N GLN A 128 -12.77 -42.63 -8.64
CA GLN A 128 -12.17 -43.55 -9.63
C GLN A 128 -12.52 -43.16 -11.08
N PRO A 129 -11.61 -43.33 -12.05
CA PRO A 129 -11.80 -42.87 -13.43
C PRO A 129 -12.40 -43.95 -14.36
N VAL A 130 -12.78 -45.13 -13.85
CA VAL A 130 -13.05 -46.32 -14.65
C VAL A 130 -14.49 -46.37 -15.17
N SER A 131 -15.49 -46.31 -14.29
CA SER A 131 -16.90 -46.44 -14.68
C SER A 131 -17.87 -45.93 -13.61
N SER A 132 -18.95 -45.23 -13.99
CA SER A 132 -20.04 -44.89 -13.06
C SER A 132 -20.85 -46.11 -12.58
N LEU A 133 -20.64 -47.28 -13.19
CA LEU A 133 -21.26 -48.56 -12.82
C LEU A 133 -20.35 -49.45 -11.95
N ALA A 134 -19.24 -48.90 -11.44
CA ALA A 134 -18.29 -49.65 -10.60
C ALA A 134 -18.94 -50.12 -9.29
N LYS A 135 -18.70 -51.38 -8.91
CA LYS A 135 -19.24 -52.01 -7.69
C LYS A 135 -18.22 -52.97 -7.04
N GLY A 136 -18.33 -53.17 -5.74
CA GLY A 136 -17.66 -54.22 -4.95
C GLY A 136 -18.65 -54.87 -3.98
N GLU A 137 -18.24 -55.92 -3.25
CA GLU A 137 -19.14 -56.73 -2.42
C GLU A 137 -18.55 -57.04 -1.02
N GLY A 138 -19.41 -57.33 -0.04
CA GLY A 138 -19.03 -57.82 1.30
C GLY A 138 -18.20 -56.86 2.16
N GLY A 139 -17.51 -57.40 3.16
CA GLY A 139 -16.71 -56.65 4.15
C GLY A 139 -15.43 -55.98 3.63
N GLY A 140 -15.46 -55.50 2.39
CA GLY A 140 -14.51 -54.56 1.79
C GLY A 140 -15.21 -53.25 1.38
N LEU A 141 -16.26 -52.85 2.11
CA LEU A 141 -17.06 -51.61 1.96
C LEU A 141 -17.58 -51.29 0.55
N GLY A 142 -17.71 -52.30 -0.31
CA GLY A 142 -18.01 -52.13 -1.72
C GLY A 142 -16.87 -51.50 -2.54
N TYR A 143 -15.67 -51.37 -1.98
CA TYR A 143 -14.46 -50.78 -2.56
C TYR A 143 -13.36 -51.80 -2.92
N GLU A 144 -13.25 -52.91 -2.16
CA GLU A 144 -12.17 -53.88 -2.35
C GLU A 144 -12.05 -54.31 -3.82
N GLY A 145 -10.82 -54.22 -4.36
CA GLY A 145 -10.52 -54.59 -5.74
C GLY A 145 -10.85 -53.54 -6.80
N MET A 146 -11.37 -52.35 -6.46
CA MET A 146 -11.53 -51.25 -7.43
C MET A 146 -10.17 -50.66 -7.85
N PRO A 147 -9.66 -50.91 -9.08
CA PRO A 147 -8.35 -50.42 -9.49
C PRO A 147 -8.36 -48.90 -9.74
N LYS A 148 -7.17 -48.28 -9.68
CA LYS A 148 -6.97 -46.85 -10.03
C LYS A 148 -7.89 -45.89 -9.26
N SER A 149 -7.94 -46.04 -7.94
CA SER A 149 -8.94 -45.40 -7.10
C SER A 149 -8.33 -44.80 -5.84
N VAL A 150 -9.00 -43.81 -5.26
CA VAL A 150 -8.72 -43.27 -3.92
C VAL A 150 -10.03 -43.33 -3.13
N GLY A 151 -9.92 -43.74 -1.86
CA GLY A 151 -11.03 -43.97 -0.96
C GLY A 151 -10.83 -43.30 0.40
N VAL A 152 -11.90 -42.79 0.98
CA VAL A 152 -11.95 -42.40 2.40
C VAL A 152 -13.05 -43.19 3.08
N GLU A 153 -12.68 -44.09 3.99
CA GLU A 153 -13.60 -44.96 4.70
C GLU A 153 -14.15 -44.35 5.98
N PHE A 154 -15.34 -44.81 6.32
CA PHE A 154 -16.07 -44.56 7.55
C PHE A 154 -16.52 -45.93 8.03
N ASP A 155 -15.59 -46.61 8.70
CA ASP A 155 -15.70 -48.00 9.11
C ASP A 155 -16.36 -48.10 10.49
N ILE A 156 -17.21 -49.12 10.67
CA ILE A 156 -17.92 -49.43 11.93
C ILE A 156 -17.78 -50.91 12.34
N TRP A 157 -16.80 -51.64 11.81
CA TRP A 157 -16.66 -53.08 12.00
C TRP A 157 -15.21 -53.59 12.09
N ASN A 158 -14.83 -54.07 13.27
CA ASN A 158 -13.57 -54.79 13.45
C ASN A 158 -13.53 -56.14 12.67
N ASN A 159 -12.71 -56.19 11.63
CA ASN A 159 -12.32 -57.32 10.79
C ASN A 159 -11.04 -58.04 11.24
N GLN A 160 -10.27 -57.56 12.23
CA GLN A 160 -8.98 -58.17 12.63
C GLN A 160 -9.01 -59.69 12.84
N LYS A 161 -10.12 -60.21 13.37
CA LYS A 161 -10.32 -61.65 13.66
C LYS A 161 -10.65 -62.48 12.41
N GLU A 162 -11.00 -61.83 11.30
CA GLU A 162 -11.52 -62.44 10.07
C GLU A 162 -10.49 -62.34 8.93
N LYS A 163 -9.86 -61.17 8.75
CA LYS A 163 -8.79 -60.95 7.76
C LYS A 163 -7.74 -59.96 8.30
N LYS A 164 -6.52 -60.44 8.57
CA LYS A 164 -5.39 -59.60 9.03
C LYS A 164 -4.87 -58.56 8.01
N SER A 165 -5.42 -58.54 6.80
CA SER A 165 -4.87 -57.81 5.65
C SER A 165 -5.51 -56.44 5.37
N TYR A 166 -6.50 -56.00 6.16
CA TYR A 166 -7.23 -54.74 5.92
C TYR A 166 -6.73 -53.54 6.73
N ASN A 167 -5.61 -53.65 7.44
CA ASN A 167 -5.10 -52.61 8.36
C ASN A 167 -6.10 -52.01 9.37
N ASP A 168 -7.21 -52.72 9.60
CA ASP A 168 -8.22 -52.37 10.58
C ASP A 168 -7.67 -52.58 12.02
N HIS A 169 -7.95 -51.61 12.89
CA HIS A 169 -7.42 -51.54 14.25
C HIS A 169 -8.49 -51.54 15.35
N ASP A 170 -9.75 -51.23 15.04
CA ASP A 170 -10.81 -51.04 16.02
C ASP A 170 -12.20 -51.31 15.41
N ASP A 171 -13.27 -50.78 15.99
CA ASP A 171 -14.64 -50.95 15.53
C ASP A 171 -15.30 -49.64 15.09
N ASN A 172 -14.54 -48.53 15.00
CA ASN A 172 -15.05 -47.24 14.55
C ASN A 172 -13.92 -46.24 14.19
N HIS A 173 -13.56 -46.15 12.91
CA HIS A 173 -12.48 -45.26 12.44
C HIS A 173 -12.75 -44.66 11.05
N VAL A 174 -11.93 -43.68 10.68
CA VAL A 174 -11.74 -43.26 9.30
C VAL A 174 -10.37 -43.69 8.79
N GLY A 175 -10.23 -43.83 7.48
CA GLY A 175 -8.97 -44.22 6.84
C GLY A 175 -8.88 -43.71 5.40
N ILE A 176 -7.67 -43.54 4.88
CA ILE A 176 -7.44 -43.06 3.51
C ILE A 176 -6.77 -44.16 2.70
N ASN A 177 -7.51 -44.77 1.78
CA ASN A 177 -7.15 -45.99 1.06
C ASN A 177 -6.94 -45.75 -0.44
N ILE A 178 -6.19 -46.64 -1.10
CA ILE A 178 -5.82 -46.49 -2.52
C ILE A 178 -5.91 -47.82 -3.27
N LEU A 179 -6.13 -47.75 -4.59
CA LEU A 179 -6.06 -48.89 -5.52
C LEU A 179 -6.98 -50.09 -5.16
N GLY A 180 -8.07 -49.85 -4.43
CA GLY A 180 -8.99 -50.89 -4.00
C GLY A 180 -8.45 -51.72 -2.82
N LYS A 181 -7.50 -51.18 -2.05
CA LYS A 181 -6.83 -51.83 -0.93
C LYS A 181 -6.94 -51.01 0.34
N PHE A 182 -7.13 -51.73 1.44
CA PHE A 182 -7.17 -51.21 2.80
C PHE A 182 -5.74 -51.21 3.36
N ASP A 183 -4.92 -50.29 2.85
CA ASP A 183 -3.48 -50.14 3.16
C ASP A 183 -3.12 -48.78 3.79
N GLY A 184 -4.12 -47.95 4.04
CA GLY A 184 -3.99 -46.60 4.55
C GLY A 184 -3.73 -46.50 6.05
N ALA A 185 -3.24 -45.33 6.46
CA ALA A 185 -3.34 -44.91 7.85
C ALA A 185 -4.82 -44.73 8.22
N THR A 186 -5.16 -45.11 9.45
CA THR A 186 -6.51 -44.99 10.03
C THR A 186 -6.48 -44.10 11.28
N ALA A 187 -7.60 -43.49 11.63
CA ALA A 187 -7.78 -42.66 12.81
C ALA A 187 -9.13 -42.98 13.49
N ARG A 188 -9.06 -43.44 14.73
CA ARG A 188 -10.24 -43.81 15.53
C ARG A 188 -11.14 -42.60 15.79
N VAL A 189 -12.44 -42.79 15.69
CA VAL A 189 -13.45 -41.76 16.00
C VAL A 189 -14.25 -42.14 17.24
N SER A 190 -14.60 -41.14 18.05
CA SER A 190 -15.46 -41.27 19.23
C SER A 190 -16.36 -40.03 19.37
N PRO A 191 -17.66 -40.16 19.67
CA PRO A 191 -18.43 -41.41 19.78
C PRO A 191 -18.53 -42.16 18.45
N SER A 192 -19.07 -43.39 18.46
CA SER A 192 -19.21 -44.18 17.24
C SER A 192 -20.22 -43.59 16.24
N PHE A 193 -19.98 -43.79 14.94
CA PHE A 193 -20.83 -43.32 13.85
C PHE A 193 -22.24 -43.93 13.86
N GLU A 194 -22.40 -45.15 14.37
CA GLU A 194 -23.72 -45.82 14.47
C GLU A 194 -24.62 -45.30 15.60
N ASN A 195 -24.23 -44.19 16.25
CA ASN A 195 -25.01 -43.51 17.29
C ASN A 195 -26.30 -42.82 16.80
N GLY A 196 -26.59 -42.83 15.49
CA GLY A 196 -27.77 -42.21 14.90
C GLY A 196 -27.75 -40.69 14.79
N GLN A 197 -26.64 -40.02 15.15
CA GLN A 197 -26.47 -38.58 14.96
C GLN A 197 -26.13 -38.25 13.50
N ILE A 198 -26.33 -36.99 13.10
CA ILE A 198 -25.78 -36.49 11.83
C ILE A 198 -24.29 -36.26 12.04
N TRP A 199 -23.48 -36.84 11.16
CA TRP A 199 -22.05 -36.60 11.08
C TRP A 199 -21.72 -35.79 9.84
N HIS A 200 -20.77 -34.87 9.98
CA HIS A 200 -20.19 -34.10 8.89
C HIS A 200 -18.84 -34.73 8.53
N ALA A 201 -18.57 -34.92 7.25
CA ALA A 201 -17.26 -35.29 6.73
C ALA A 201 -16.75 -34.16 5.85
N LEU A 202 -15.58 -33.60 6.17
CA LEU A 202 -14.89 -32.62 5.35
C LEU A 202 -13.59 -33.28 4.85
N ILE A 203 -13.42 -33.34 3.53
CA ILE A 203 -12.26 -33.97 2.89
C ILE A 203 -11.67 -32.96 1.91
N ASP A 204 -10.38 -32.70 2.03
CA ASP A 204 -9.69 -31.67 1.27
C ASP A 204 -8.39 -32.22 0.66
N TYR A 205 -8.13 -31.92 -0.61
CA TYR A 205 -6.94 -32.33 -1.36
C TYR A 205 -6.27 -31.11 -1.98
N ASP A 206 -5.07 -30.78 -1.53
CA ASP A 206 -4.31 -29.60 -2.00
C ASP A 206 -3.55 -29.84 -3.32
N GLY A 207 -3.52 -31.08 -3.81
CA GLY A 207 -2.69 -31.53 -4.93
C GLY A 207 -1.53 -32.44 -4.53
N SER A 208 -1.25 -32.59 -3.23
CA SER A 208 -0.12 -33.35 -2.67
C SER A 208 -0.46 -34.17 -1.41
N GLN A 209 -1.47 -33.76 -0.64
CA GLN A 209 -1.97 -34.49 0.52
C GLN A 209 -3.49 -34.45 0.62
N LEU A 210 -4.07 -35.56 1.04
CA LEU A 210 -5.50 -35.68 1.35
C LEU A 210 -5.70 -35.60 2.86
N GLU A 211 -6.57 -34.70 3.29
CA GLU A 211 -6.96 -34.49 4.68
C GLU A 211 -8.42 -34.88 4.91
N VAL A 212 -8.70 -35.46 6.07
CA VAL A 212 -10.04 -35.87 6.50
C VAL A 212 -10.35 -35.30 7.88
N ARG A 213 -11.53 -34.69 8.02
CA ARG A 213 -12.09 -34.20 9.30
C ARG A 213 -13.51 -34.76 9.43
N THR A 214 -13.91 -35.19 10.62
CA THR A 214 -15.31 -35.54 10.89
C THR A 214 -15.73 -35.18 12.31
N ASN A 215 -16.99 -34.74 12.47
CA ASN A 215 -17.61 -34.44 13.75
C ASN A 215 -19.14 -34.29 13.63
N THR A 216 -19.84 -34.19 14.76
CA THR A 216 -21.30 -34.01 14.85
C THR A 216 -21.76 -32.56 15.07
N SER A 217 -20.82 -31.61 15.17
CA SER A 217 -21.10 -30.19 15.44
C SER A 217 -21.33 -29.33 14.19
N GLY A 218 -20.91 -29.82 13.03
CA GLY A 218 -20.90 -29.09 11.76
C GLY A 218 -19.84 -28.00 11.63
N LYS A 219 -19.15 -27.64 12.71
CA LYS A 219 -17.98 -26.73 12.67
C LYS A 219 -16.76 -27.46 12.12
N ARG A 220 -15.94 -26.77 11.33
CA ARG A 220 -14.66 -27.28 10.83
C ARG A 220 -13.60 -27.25 11.94
N PRO A 221 -12.97 -28.39 12.32
CA PRO A 221 -11.77 -28.39 13.15
C PRO A 221 -10.58 -27.79 12.39
N SER A 222 -9.69 -27.07 13.08
CA SER A 222 -8.45 -26.55 12.48
C SER A 222 -7.59 -27.71 11.95
N GLU A 223 -7.24 -28.61 12.85
CA GLU A 223 -6.43 -29.79 12.53
C GLU A 223 -7.23 -30.86 11.77
N PRO A 224 -6.60 -31.57 10.82
CA PRO A 224 -7.17 -32.77 10.25
C PRO A 224 -7.19 -33.90 11.29
N LEU A 225 -8.22 -34.74 11.26
CA LEU A 225 -8.23 -35.98 12.04
C LEU A 225 -7.23 -37.00 11.46
N LEU A 226 -7.07 -36.99 10.14
CA LEU A 226 -6.21 -37.90 9.40
C LEU A 226 -5.69 -37.22 8.13
N THR A 227 -4.41 -37.43 7.82
CA THR A 227 -3.75 -36.91 6.60
C THR A 227 -2.92 -38.00 5.95
N ARG A 228 -3.02 -38.16 4.62
CA ARG A 228 -2.15 -39.05 3.82
C ARG A 228 -1.56 -38.25 2.65
N LYS A 229 -0.23 -38.15 2.60
CA LYS A 229 0.50 -37.62 1.43
C LYS A 229 0.40 -38.61 0.28
N LEU A 230 -0.09 -38.15 -0.87
CA LEU A 230 -0.35 -38.98 -2.05
C LEU A 230 -0.56 -38.10 -3.30
N ASN A 231 -0.25 -38.63 -4.48
CA ASN A 231 -0.61 -38.01 -5.75
C ASN A 231 -1.80 -38.75 -6.37
N ILE A 232 -2.99 -38.14 -6.34
CA ILE A 232 -4.22 -38.75 -6.87
C ILE A 232 -4.11 -39.04 -8.37
N SER A 233 -3.47 -38.14 -9.15
CA SER A 233 -3.32 -38.33 -10.59
C SER A 233 -2.49 -39.58 -10.90
N ASP A 234 -1.37 -39.78 -10.21
CA ASP A 234 -0.50 -40.96 -10.39
C ASP A 234 -1.24 -42.25 -10.02
N ILE A 235 -1.97 -42.26 -8.89
CA ILE A 235 -2.78 -43.40 -8.43
C ILE A 235 -3.87 -43.75 -9.46
N MET A 236 -4.45 -42.75 -10.13
CA MET A 236 -5.43 -42.93 -11.21
C MET A 236 -4.79 -43.26 -12.57
N GLY A 237 -3.46 -43.30 -12.65
CA GLY A 237 -2.70 -43.59 -13.86
C GLY A 237 -2.61 -42.41 -14.83
N GLY A 238 -2.36 -41.21 -14.31
CA GLY A 238 -2.22 -39.96 -15.06
C GLY A 238 -3.55 -39.32 -15.50
N ILE A 239 -4.67 -39.67 -14.85
CA ILE A 239 -6.01 -39.20 -15.24
C ILE A 239 -6.49 -38.17 -14.21
N PRO A 240 -6.54 -36.86 -14.55
CA PRO A 240 -6.88 -35.78 -13.60
C PRO A 240 -8.39 -35.56 -13.42
N ARG A 241 -9.24 -36.49 -13.90
CA ARG A 241 -10.70 -36.45 -13.71
C ARG A 241 -11.27 -37.82 -13.38
N ALA A 242 -12.10 -37.90 -12.36
CA ALA A 242 -12.68 -39.13 -11.84
C ALA A 242 -14.20 -39.06 -11.71
N TYR A 243 -14.86 -40.21 -11.65
CA TYR A 243 -16.21 -40.32 -11.13
C TYR A 243 -16.16 -40.19 -9.61
N LEU A 244 -16.86 -39.17 -9.11
CA LEU A 244 -17.13 -38.93 -7.70
C LEU A 244 -18.24 -39.85 -7.22
N GLY A 245 -18.12 -40.46 -6.04
CA GLY A 245 -19.17 -41.35 -5.55
C GLY A 245 -18.99 -41.89 -4.15
N PHE A 246 -19.87 -42.82 -3.80
CA PHE A 246 -19.87 -43.54 -2.54
C PHE A 246 -20.08 -45.04 -2.76
N THR A 247 -19.50 -45.88 -1.89
CA THR A 247 -19.74 -47.33 -1.83
C THR A 247 -20.10 -47.74 -0.42
N SER A 248 -20.92 -48.80 -0.28
CA SER A 248 -21.17 -49.44 1.00
C SER A 248 -21.52 -50.91 0.78
N ALA A 249 -21.24 -51.73 1.78
CA ALA A 249 -21.64 -53.12 1.83
C ALA A 249 -21.94 -53.55 3.27
N THR A 250 -22.66 -54.66 3.42
CA THR A 250 -22.97 -55.29 4.71
C THR A 250 -22.72 -56.80 4.65
N GLY A 251 -22.09 -57.34 5.67
CA GLY A 251 -21.85 -58.77 5.84
C GLY A 251 -22.88 -59.45 6.74
N GLY A 252 -22.39 -60.10 7.80
CA GLY A 252 -23.22 -60.70 8.85
C GLY A 252 -23.81 -59.67 9.81
N ALA A 253 -23.16 -58.51 9.93
CA ALA A 253 -23.70 -57.30 10.53
C ALA A 253 -24.08 -56.28 9.46
N TYR A 254 -24.91 -55.31 9.85
CA TYR A 254 -25.59 -54.38 8.97
C TYR A 254 -25.96 -53.08 9.70
N ALA A 255 -26.11 -52.01 8.92
CA ALA A 255 -26.81 -50.78 9.30
C ALA A 255 -27.44 -50.16 8.04
N ASN A 256 -28.27 -49.12 8.20
CA ASN A 256 -28.53 -48.20 7.08
C ASN A 256 -27.35 -47.24 6.99
N HIS A 257 -26.80 -47.07 5.79
CA HIS A 257 -25.75 -46.10 5.50
C HIS A 257 -26.34 -45.02 4.59
N ASP A 258 -26.72 -43.89 5.18
CA ASP A 258 -27.43 -42.80 4.50
C ASP A 258 -26.51 -41.58 4.32
N ILE A 259 -26.34 -41.10 3.09
CA ILE A 259 -25.77 -39.79 2.78
C ILE A 259 -26.93 -38.79 2.66
N LEU A 260 -26.84 -37.67 3.37
CA LEU A 260 -27.90 -36.67 3.54
C LEU A 260 -27.70 -35.45 2.62
N SER A 261 -26.45 -35.01 2.44
CA SER A 261 -26.08 -33.90 1.54
C SER A 261 -24.69 -34.11 0.96
N LEU A 262 -24.35 -33.44 -0.15
CA LEU A 262 -23.01 -33.42 -0.75
C LEU A 262 -22.69 -32.05 -1.35
N THR A 263 -21.50 -31.53 -1.06
CA THR A 263 -20.86 -30.39 -1.74
C THR A 263 -19.51 -30.85 -2.25
N TYR A 264 -19.18 -30.57 -3.52
CA TYR A 264 -17.88 -30.81 -4.12
C TYR A 264 -17.41 -29.60 -4.91
N ARG A 265 -16.17 -29.17 -4.70
CA ARG A 265 -15.54 -28.04 -5.39
C ARG A 265 -14.37 -28.57 -6.21
N GLU A 266 -14.30 -28.27 -7.51
CA GLU A 266 -13.18 -28.66 -8.40
C GLU A 266 -11.87 -27.88 -8.13
N GLN A 267 -11.72 -27.31 -6.92
CA GLN A 267 -10.59 -26.55 -6.41
C GLN A 267 -10.41 -26.75 -4.90
N TYR A 268 -9.19 -26.54 -4.37
CA TYR A 268 -8.93 -26.55 -2.92
C TYR A 268 -9.50 -25.28 -2.25
N ALA A 269 -10.78 -25.34 -1.90
CA ALA A 269 -11.52 -24.27 -1.22
C ALA A 269 -12.29 -24.85 -0.02
N PRO A 270 -11.60 -25.11 1.12
CA PRO A 270 -12.14 -25.94 2.19
C PRO A 270 -13.43 -25.40 2.82
N VAL A 271 -14.50 -26.20 2.78
CA VAL A 271 -15.81 -25.82 3.31
C VAL A 271 -15.71 -25.54 4.81
N GLY A 272 -16.24 -24.40 5.25
CA GLY A 272 -16.20 -23.97 6.65
C GLY A 272 -14.85 -23.46 7.15
N LYS A 273 -13.83 -23.30 6.29
CA LYS A 273 -12.65 -22.48 6.58
C LYS A 273 -13.04 -21.01 6.38
N GLY A 274 -12.71 -20.13 7.33
CA GLY A 274 -12.96 -18.70 7.17
C GLY A 274 -12.08 -18.09 6.08
N SER A 275 -12.60 -17.08 5.40
CA SER A 275 -11.91 -16.28 4.37
C SER A 275 -11.32 -15.00 4.97
N VAL A 276 -10.22 -14.51 4.41
CA VAL A 276 -9.76 -13.13 4.60
C VAL A 276 -10.23 -12.31 3.40
N ASP A 277 -10.54 -11.02 3.60
CA ASP A 277 -11.00 -10.07 2.56
C ASP A 277 -10.65 -8.66 3.04
N VAL A 278 -9.41 -8.24 2.80
CA VAL A 278 -8.78 -7.01 3.28
C VAL A 278 -9.03 -5.89 2.28
N TRP A 279 -9.73 -4.84 2.71
CA TRP A 279 -10.14 -3.77 1.81
C TRP A 279 -10.02 -2.37 2.41
N MET A 280 -9.86 -1.40 1.50
CA MET A 280 -9.96 0.03 1.73
C MET A 280 -11.09 0.59 0.85
N ALA A 281 -11.79 1.63 1.30
CA ALA A 281 -12.85 2.24 0.52
C ALA A 281 -12.29 3.26 -0.47
N ASP A 282 -12.61 3.15 -1.76
CA ASP A 282 -12.32 4.23 -2.73
C ASP A 282 -13.19 5.48 -2.50
N SER A 283 -14.38 5.30 -1.92
CA SER A 283 -15.32 6.40 -1.63
C SER A 283 -16.25 6.05 -0.46
N LYS A 284 -16.93 7.05 0.12
CA LYS A 284 -17.93 6.86 1.21
C LYS A 284 -19.02 5.82 0.88
N ARG A 285 -19.34 5.64 -0.41
CA ARG A 285 -20.33 4.66 -0.90
C ARG A 285 -19.78 3.23 -1.01
N ASP A 286 -18.47 3.07 -1.09
CA ASP A 286 -17.83 1.79 -1.27
C ASP A 286 -17.95 0.88 -0.03
N LYS A 287 -18.01 -0.42 -0.28
CA LYS A 287 -18.10 -1.52 0.69
C LYS A 287 -17.11 -2.65 0.34
N GLY A 288 -16.05 -2.31 -0.42
CA GLY A 288 -14.95 -3.18 -0.84
C GLY A 288 -15.31 -4.13 -1.97
N ALA A 289 -16.34 -3.82 -2.77
CA ALA A 289 -16.85 -4.76 -3.78
C ALA A 289 -15.96 -4.77 -5.02
N GLU A 290 -15.54 -5.96 -5.46
CA GLU A 290 -14.69 -6.11 -6.64
C GLU A 290 -15.47 -6.64 -7.86
N PRO A 291 -15.31 -6.04 -9.05
CA PRO A 291 -14.77 -4.71 -9.28
C PRO A 291 -15.71 -3.61 -8.73
N ASN A 292 -15.14 -2.47 -8.33
CA ASN A 292 -15.85 -1.33 -7.77
C ASN A 292 -16.73 -0.65 -8.84
N LYS A 293 -18.05 -0.68 -8.61
CA LYS A 293 -19.09 -0.12 -9.50
C LYS A 293 -19.74 1.14 -8.96
N VAL A 294 -19.39 1.60 -7.75
CA VAL A 294 -20.09 2.69 -7.03
C VAL A 294 -19.27 3.97 -6.92
N SER A 295 -17.93 3.87 -6.89
CA SER A 295 -17.04 5.02 -6.84
C SER A 295 -16.95 5.71 -8.21
N ARG A 296 -16.91 7.05 -8.18
CA ARG A 296 -16.76 7.92 -9.37
C ARG A 296 -15.38 8.58 -9.39
N ARG A 297 -15.03 9.24 -8.29
CA ARG A 297 -13.68 9.75 -8.00
C ARG A 297 -12.98 8.71 -7.10
N PHE A 298 -11.96 8.04 -7.62
CA PHE A 298 -11.20 6.98 -6.91
C PHE A 298 -10.04 7.53 -6.07
N TRP A 299 -9.67 8.77 -6.33
CA TRP A 299 -8.61 9.54 -5.69
C TRP A 299 -9.10 10.34 -4.46
N LEU A 300 -10.27 10.00 -3.91
CA LEU A 300 -10.86 10.64 -2.73
C LEU A 300 -11.23 9.60 -1.66
N SER A 301 -10.37 8.59 -1.47
CA SER A 301 -10.55 7.57 -0.45
C SER A 301 -10.75 8.20 0.93
N PRO A 302 -11.84 7.89 1.67
CA PRO A 302 -12.01 8.30 3.07
C PRO A 302 -11.14 7.49 4.05
N ASP A 303 -10.37 6.53 3.53
CA ASP A 303 -9.52 5.62 4.29
C ASP A 303 -8.03 5.92 4.10
N VAL A 304 -7.69 6.92 3.29
CA VAL A 304 -6.33 7.45 3.15
C VAL A 304 -6.40 8.94 3.40
N TRP A 305 -5.70 9.44 4.43
CA TRP A 305 -5.65 10.87 4.73
C TRP A 305 -4.29 11.27 5.30
N ILE A 306 -4.01 12.58 5.27
CA ILE A 306 -2.76 13.16 5.75
C ILE A 306 -3.05 14.01 7.00
N ARG A 307 -2.08 14.04 7.92
CA ARG A 307 -1.99 14.95 9.07
C ARG A 307 -0.60 15.55 9.13
N ASN A 308 -0.48 16.80 9.58
CA ASN A 308 0.84 17.43 9.81
C ASN A 308 1.42 17.06 11.20
N LYS A 309 0.70 16.27 12.00
CA LYS A 309 1.13 15.75 13.32
C LYS A 309 0.61 14.32 13.50
N GLN A 310 1.30 13.50 14.28
CA GLN A 310 0.84 12.14 14.60
C GLN A 310 -0.24 12.14 15.70
N ASP A 311 -1.38 12.76 15.42
CA ASP A 311 -2.46 13.03 16.38
C ASP A 311 -3.57 11.97 16.42
N GLY A 312 -3.61 11.05 15.45
CA GLY A 312 -4.63 10.01 15.35
C GLY A 312 -6.01 10.52 14.93
N ILE A 313 -6.12 11.77 14.45
CA ILE A 313 -7.39 12.37 14.07
C ILE A 313 -7.75 11.93 12.64
N SER A 314 -8.93 11.34 12.46
CA SER A 314 -9.45 10.92 11.13
C SER A 314 -9.98 12.10 10.28
N LYS A 315 -9.22 13.20 10.17
CA LYS A 315 -9.53 14.38 9.34
C LYS A 315 -8.36 14.73 8.42
N TYR A 316 -8.62 14.89 7.13
CA TYR A 316 -7.64 15.28 6.13
C TYR A 316 -7.02 16.68 6.39
N GLN A 317 -5.75 16.84 6.03
CA GLN A 317 -5.01 18.10 5.85
C GLN A 317 -4.19 18.00 4.56
N ASN A 318 -3.85 19.15 3.95
CA ASN A 318 -2.79 19.19 2.93
C ASN A 318 -1.43 18.86 3.58
N VAL A 319 -0.45 18.44 2.76
CA VAL A 319 0.92 18.18 3.20
C VAL A 319 1.63 19.52 3.39
N GLU A 320 2.24 19.73 4.55
CA GLU A 320 3.02 20.95 4.80
C GLU A 320 4.48 20.73 4.39
N PHE A 321 5.03 21.64 3.60
CA PHE A 321 6.41 21.59 3.13
C PHE A 321 7.40 21.88 4.27
N GLY A 322 8.57 21.23 4.24
CA GLY A 322 9.63 21.49 5.22
C GLY A 322 9.41 20.92 6.63
N GLN A 323 8.28 20.26 6.90
CA GLN A 323 8.06 19.47 8.13
C GLN A 323 7.61 18.04 7.84
N ASP A 324 7.67 17.20 8.87
CA ASP A 324 7.18 15.83 8.80
C ASP A 324 5.66 15.81 8.61
N ASN A 325 5.19 14.87 7.82
CA ASN A 325 3.77 14.61 7.63
C ASN A 325 3.46 13.14 7.95
N TYR A 326 2.20 12.83 8.21
CA TYR A 326 1.77 11.50 8.61
C TYR A 326 0.63 11.04 7.70
N ILE A 327 0.89 9.99 6.92
CA ILE A 327 -0.12 9.36 6.07
C ILE A 327 -0.82 8.29 6.91
N TYR A 328 -2.11 8.47 7.13
CA TYR A 328 -2.96 7.51 7.79
C TYR A 328 -3.69 6.65 6.76
N VAL A 329 -3.77 5.35 7.06
CA VAL A 329 -4.47 4.35 6.25
C VAL A 329 -5.40 3.52 7.13
N ARG A 330 -6.66 3.36 6.71
CA ARG A 330 -7.66 2.51 7.35
C ARG A 330 -7.93 1.25 6.52
N ALA A 331 -7.39 0.12 6.94
CA ALA A 331 -7.72 -1.19 6.38
C ALA A 331 -8.88 -1.84 7.15
N ARG A 332 -9.72 -2.61 6.45
CA ARG A 332 -10.82 -3.40 7.03
C ARG A 332 -10.75 -4.83 6.57
N ASN A 333 -11.43 -5.73 7.28
CA ASN A 333 -11.58 -7.13 6.88
C ASN A 333 -13.07 -7.47 6.77
N ARG A 334 -13.58 -7.74 5.56
CA ARG A 334 -14.95 -8.23 5.31
C ARG A 334 -15.07 -9.75 5.49
N GLY A 335 -13.93 -10.42 5.62
CA GLY A 335 -13.82 -11.87 5.71
C GLY A 335 -14.40 -12.45 6.99
N THR A 336 -14.35 -13.78 7.04
CA THR A 336 -14.84 -14.61 8.16
C THR A 336 -13.70 -15.23 9.00
N ALA A 337 -12.45 -15.05 8.58
CA ALA A 337 -11.22 -15.32 9.34
C ALA A 337 -10.46 -14.00 9.61
N THR A 338 -9.65 -13.98 10.65
CA THR A 338 -8.76 -12.87 11.00
C THR A 338 -7.68 -12.71 9.93
N ALA A 339 -7.47 -11.46 9.46
CA ALA A 339 -6.42 -11.13 8.51
C ALA A 339 -5.12 -10.84 9.27
N GLU A 340 -4.20 -11.79 9.29
CA GLU A 340 -2.90 -11.63 9.96
C GLU A 340 -1.84 -11.08 9.00
N ASN A 341 -0.90 -10.27 9.52
CA ASN A 341 0.27 -9.75 8.80
C ASN A 341 -0.07 -8.95 7.51
N THR A 342 -1.05 -8.04 7.58
CA THR A 342 -1.37 -7.16 6.44
C THR A 342 -0.31 -6.06 6.30
N THR A 343 0.41 -6.04 5.18
CA THR A 343 1.37 -4.98 4.85
C THR A 343 0.64 -3.82 4.19
N VAL A 344 0.78 -2.61 4.72
CA VAL A 344 0.32 -1.39 4.06
C VAL A 344 1.52 -0.69 3.42
N GLU A 345 1.49 -0.51 2.10
CA GLU A 345 2.50 0.24 1.34
C GLU A 345 1.88 1.53 0.78
N VAL A 346 2.63 2.63 0.81
CA VAL A 346 2.22 3.92 0.25
C VAL A 346 3.23 4.40 -0.78
N TYR A 347 2.70 4.81 -1.92
CA TYR A 347 3.42 5.44 -3.01
C TYR A 347 2.80 6.80 -3.32
N ARG A 348 3.61 7.69 -3.90
CA ARG A 348 3.27 9.05 -4.28
C ARG A 348 3.53 9.25 -5.78
N SER A 349 2.68 9.98 -6.48
CA SER A 349 2.91 10.31 -7.89
C SER A 349 3.92 11.45 -8.08
N ILE A 350 4.49 11.53 -9.28
CA ILE A 350 4.97 12.80 -9.87
C ILE A 350 3.80 13.81 -10.02
N PRO A 351 4.04 15.12 -10.23
CA PRO A 351 2.95 16.11 -10.37
C PRO A 351 2.30 16.02 -11.75
N SER A 352 1.44 15.02 -11.95
CA SER A 352 0.69 14.78 -13.19
C SER A 352 -0.59 14.01 -12.96
N ILE A 353 -1.66 14.40 -13.67
CA ILE A 353 -2.84 13.55 -13.86
C ILE A 353 -2.42 12.30 -14.67
N GLY A 354 -3.16 11.20 -14.51
CA GLY A 354 -3.02 10.01 -15.36
C GLY A 354 -1.73 9.20 -15.17
N THR A 355 -1.00 9.41 -14.06
CA THR A 355 0.29 8.75 -13.81
C THR A 355 0.20 7.22 -13.88
N ARG A 356 0.91 6.60 -14.84
CA ARG A 356 0.90 5.16 -15.12
C ARG A 356 1.59 4.36 -14.01
N TRP A 357 1.02 3.21 -13.62
CA TRP A 357 1.61 2.32 -12.62
C TRP A 357 2.65 1.34 -13.22
N PRO A 358 3.76 1.02 -12.52
CA PRO A 358 4.36 1.75 -11.40
C PRO A 358 5.20 2.96 -11.87
N LYS A 359 5.38 3.17 -13.18
CA LYS A 359 6.31 4.17 -13.72
C LYS A 359 5.79 5.62 -13.54
N GLY A 360 6.29 6.28 -12.51
CA GLY A 360 5.89 7.62 -12.10
C GLY A 360 5.39 7.68 -10.66
N TRP A 361 5.38 6.53 -9.97
CA TRP A 361 5.10 6.41 -8.55
C TRP A 361 6.40 6.19 -7.78
N GLN A 362 6.66 7.02 -6.78
CA GLN A 362 7.77 6.92 -5.84
C GLN A 362 7.27 6.28 -4.54
N PHE A 363 8.04 5.35 -3.98
CA PHE A 363 7.72 4.73 -2.70
C PHE A 363 7.90 5.75 -1.57
N VAL A 364 6.91 5.90 -0.69
CA VAL A 364 6.96 6.79 0.49
C VAL A 364 7.29 6.00 1.74
N GLY A 365 6.64 4.86 1.94
CA GLY A 365 6.84 4.07 3.15
C GLY A 365 5.91 2.87 3.23
N LYS A 366 6.14 2.05 4.25
CA LYS A 366 5.28 0.90 4.56
C LYS A 366 5.18 0.66 6.05
N THR A 367 4.11 0.00 6.47
CA THR A 367 3.87 -0.44 7.84
C THR A 367 3.14 -1.78 7.86
N GLN A 368 3.01 -2.39 9.04
CA GLN A 368 2.34 -3.68 9.25
C GLN A 368 1.09 -3.51 10.12
N ILE A 369 0.11 -4.35 9.87
CA ILE A 369 -1.06 -4.56 10.72
C ILE A 369 -1.07 -6.03 11.15
N ASP A 370 -0.73 -6.29 12.41
CA ASP A 370 -0.58 -7.64 12.95
C ASP A 370 -1.83 -8.51 12.73
N ALA A 371 -3.01 -7.95 13.00
CA ALA A 371 -4.30 -8.64 12.87
C ALA A 371 -5.47 -7.67 12.60
N ILE A 372 -6.33 -8.01 11.64
CA ILE A 372 -7.67 -7.41 11.44
C ILE A 372 -8.73 -8.50 11.62
N GLU A 373 -9.47 -8.45 12.72
CA GLU A 373 -10.55 -9.42 13.01
C GLU A 373 -11.65 -9.44 11.93
N PRO A 374 -12.45 -10.52 11.84
CA PRO A 374 -13.63 -10.57 10.96
C PRO A 374 -14.58 -9.38 11.18
N ASN A 375 -14.96 -8.68 10.11
CA ASN A 375 -15.69 -7.39 10.14
C ASN A 375 -14.97 -6.25 10.89
N GLY A 376 -13.68 -6.42 11.17
CA GLY A 376 -12.83 -5.49 11.89
C GLY A 376 -12.32 -4.34 11.03
N THR A 377 -11.71 -3.37 11.71
CA THR A 377 -11.10 -2.17 11.11
C THR A 377 -9.84 -1.83 11.91
N LYS A 378 -8.77 -1.44 11.21
CA LYS A 378 -7.50 -0.98 11.80
C LYS A 378 -7.04 0.27 11.08
N GLU A 379 -6.50 1.21 11.85
CA GLU A 379 -5.88 2.44 11.36
C GLU A 379 -4.39 2.40 11.70
N VAL A 380 -3.56 2.78 10.74
CA VAL A 380 -2.10 2.88 10.89
C VAL A 380 -1.61 4.21 10.34
N ALA A 381 -0.49 4.69 10.85
CA ALA A 381 0.19 5.88 10.37
C ALA A 381 1.58 5.52 9.82
N ILE A 382 1.97 6.17 8.74
CA ILE A 382 3.31 6.17 8.16
C ILE A 382 3.85 7.60 8.27
N ARG A 383 4.95 7.79 8.99
CA ARG A 383 5.70 9.06 8.98
C ARG A 383 6.32 9.22 7.59
N TRP A 384 6.09 10.37 6.99
CA TRP A 384 6.68 10.82 5.74
C TRP A 384 7.61 11.98 6.10
N ASP A 385 8.91 11.75 5.92
CA ASP A 385 9.96 12.65 6.40
C ASP A 385 9.95 13.98 5.62
N LYS A 386 10.19 15.09 6.34
CA LYS A 386 10.25 16.45 5.79
C LYS A 386 11.15 16.57 4.55
N ASP A 387 12.26 15.83 4.51
CA ASP A 387 13.25 15.92 3.43
C ASP A 387 12.82 15.12 2.18
N ASP A 388 11.86 14.20 2.33
CA ASP A 388 11.18 13.47 1.23
C ASP A 388 9.89 14.18 0.76
N ILE A 389 9.48 15.28 1.40
CA ILE A 389 8.36 16.11 0.94
C ILE A 389 8.81 16.89 -0.30
N SER A 390 8.25 16.55 -1.46
CA SER A 390 8.52 17.30 -2.69
C SER A 390 7.93 18.71 -2.64
N LYS A 391 8.48 19.62 -3.44
CA LYS A 391 8.02 21.01 -3.58
C LYS A 391 6.49 21.16 -3.71
N ALA A 392 5.98 22.34 -3.33
CA ALA A 392 4.58 22.72 -3.46
C ALA A 392 3.97 22.36 -4.84
N GLY A 393 2.71 21.90 -4.82
CA GLY A 393 2.00 21.41 -6.00
C GLY A 393 1.08 20.22 -5.73
N HIS A 394 0.40 19.74 -6.77
CA HIS A 394 -0.57 18.65 -6.67
C HIS A 394 0.01 17.26 -6.92
N TYR A 395 -0.43 16.28 -6.14
CA TYR A 395 0.04 14.89 -6.21
C TYR A 395 -1.03 13.88 -5.77
N CYS A 396 -0.82 12.61 -6.10
CA CYS A 396 -1.67 11.50 -5.72
C CYS A 396 -0.91 10.54 -4.78
N LEU A 397 -1.60 9.94 -3.81
CA LEU A 397 -1.17 8.72 -3.13
C LEU A 397 -1.77 7.49 -3.81
N TYR A 398 -1.01 6.41 -3.88
CA TYR A 398 -1.46 5.07 -4.25
C TYR A 398 -1.08 4.13 -3.11
N VAL A 399 -2.10 3.52 -2.50
CA VAL A 399 -1.96 2.74 -1.26
C VAL A 399 -2.36 1.31 -1.54
N ARG A 400 -1.55 0.36 -1.07
CA ARG A 400 -1.75 -1.09 -1.23
C ARG A 400 -1.83 -1.73 0.16
N ALA A 401 -2.88 -2.50 0.43
CA ALA A 401 -3.03 -3.31 1.65
C ALA A 401 -2.88 -4.79 1.30
N LEU A 402 -1.66 -5.31 1.37
CA LEU A 402 -1.30 -6.66 0.92
C LEU A 402 -1.47 -7.68 2.05
N ASN A 403 -2.15 -8.79 1.78
CA ASN A 403 -2.26 -9.93 2.70
C ASN A 403 -2.12 -11.25 1.92
N ASP A 404 -1.30 -12.19 2.39
CA ASP A 404 -1.07 -13.46 1.69
C ASP A 404 -2.31 -14.38 1.67
N ALA A 405 -3.25 -14.19 2.61
CA ALA A 405 -4.53 -14.90 2.64
C ALA A 405 -5.63 -14.23 1.79
N ASP A 406 -5.36 -13.05 1.22
CA ASP A 406 -6.24 -12.31 0.32
C ASP A 406 -5.43 -11.60 -0.80
N PRO A 407 -4.96 -12.36 -1.80
CA PRO A 407 -4.18 -11.81 -2.90
C PRO A 407 -5.06 -11.05 -3.89
N MET A 408 -4.56 -9.92 -4.40
CA MET A 408 -5.15 -9.09 -5.46
C MET A 408 -5.82 -9.92 -6.57
N THR A 409 -7.14 -9.84 -6.70
CA THR A 409 -7.90 -10.67 -7.66
C THR A 409 -7.60 -10.33 -9.12
N SER A 410 -7.11 -9.12 -9.39
CA SER A 410 -6.66 -8.68 -10.70
C SER A 410 -5.22 -8.16 -10.66
N LYS A 411 -4.33 -8.77 -11.45
CA LYS A 411 -2.96 -8.27 -11.63
C LYS A 411 -2.97 -6.79 -12.02
N GLU A 412 -2.25 -5.98 -11.25
CA GLU A 412 -2.05 -4.55 -11.50
C GLU A 412 -1.41 -4.33 -12.88
N GLY A 413 -2.03 -3.45 -13.67
CA GLY A 413 -1.55 -2.99 -14.97
C GLY A 413 -1.05 -1.54 -14.92
N GLY A 414 -0.81 -0.96 -16.10
CA GLY A 414 -0.32 0.42 -16.23
C GLY A 414 -1.35 1.51 -15.91
N ASP A 415 -2.64 1.17 -15.91
CA ASP A 415 -3.73 2.11 -15.62
C ASP A 415 -4.10 2.03 -14.13
N SER A 416 -3.76 3.09 -13.40
CA SER A 416 -3.94 3.20 -11.95
C SER A 416 -5.44 3.19 -11.55
N LEU A 417 -6.33 3.77 -12.36
CA LEU A 417 -7.78 3.75 -12.09
C LEU A 417 -8.38 2.37 -12.33
N VAL A 418 -7.89 1.63 -13.32
CA VAL A 418 -8.28 0.24 -13.55
C VAL A 418 -7.81 -0.65 -12.40
N ASN A 419 -6.63 -0.39 -11.81
CA ASN A 419 -6.13 -1.14 -10.66
C ASN A 419 -7.02 -0.94 -9.42
N MET A 420 -7.31 0.31 -9.05
CA MET A 420 -8.24 0.64 -7.93
C MET A 420 -9.64 0.06 -8.19
N ARG A 421 -10.16 0.21 -9.41
CA ARG A 421 -11.48 -0.34 -9.76
C ARG A 421 -11.54 -1.86 -9.64
N LYS A 422 -10.45 -2.57 -9.87
CA LYS A 422 -10.45 -4.04 -9.87
C LYS A 422 -10.05 -4.66 -8.54
N ASN A 423 -9.28 -3.96 -7.71
CA ASN A 423 -8.77 -4.48 -6.45
C ASN A 423 -9.15 -3.56 -5.27
N ASN A 424 -9.93 -4.07 -4.32
CA ASN A 424 -10.37 -3.36 -3.11
C ASN A 424 -9.24 -3.15 -2.08
N ALA A 425 -8.14 -3.89 -2.25
CA ALA A 425 -6.89 -3.75 -1.53
C ALA A 425 -6.00 -2.61 -2.07
N VAL A 426 -6.47 -1.86 -3.09
CA VAL A 426 -5.84 -0.63 -3.60
C VAL A 426 -6.77 0.55 -3.35
N ALA A 427 -6.24 1.68 -2.87
CA ALA A 427 -6.97 2.93 -2.73
C ALA A 427 -6.09 4.14 -3.07
N SER A 428 -6.70 5.29 -3.35
CA SER A 428 -5.96 6.52 -3.69
C SER A 428 -6.53 7.76 -3.02
N ARG A 429 -5.62 8.71 -2.74
CA ARG A 429 -5.97 10.04 -2.23
C ARG A 429 -5.12 11.11 -2.91
N ASN A 430 -5.79 12.04 -3.57
CA ASN A 430 -5.22 13.30 -4.01
C ASN A 430 -4.84 14.18 -2.83
N PHE A 431 -3.74 14.90 -2.92
CA PHE A 431 -3.29 15.86 -1.93
C PHE A 431 -2.47 16.99 -2.58
N ASN A 432 -2.32 18.08 -1.86
CA ASN A 432 -1.44 19.18 -2.24
C ASN A 432 -0.31 19.27 -1.23
N VAL A 433 0.89 19.61 -1.70
CA VAL A 433 1.94 20.16 -0.85
C VAL A 433 1.80 21.68 -0.85
N VAL A 434 1.75 22.27 0.33
CA VAL A 434 1.60 23.71 0.60
C VAL A 434 2.73 24.18 1.52
N ASP A 435 3.03 25.48 1.51
CA ASP A 435 3.95 26.16 2.45
C ASP A 435 3.10 27.22 3.17
N LEU A 436 2.25 26.77 4.10
CA LEU A 436 1.29 27.59 4.85
C LEU A 436 1.99 28.54 5.81
N LEU A 437 3.29 28.37 6.04
CA LEU A 437 4.13 29.28 6.80
C LEU A 437 4.56 30.55 6.02
N LYS A 438 4.05 30.79 4.79
CA LYS A 438 4.53 31.91 3.94
C LYS A 438 3.53 32.66 3.03
N ASN A 439 2.32 32.19 2.74
CA ASN A 439 1.46 32.88 1.74
C ASN A 439 -0.06 32.68 1.93
N VAL A 440 -0.81 33.76 1.67
CA VAL A 440 -2.28 33.84 1.77
C VAL A 440 -2.97 33.89 0.38
N THR A 441 -2.32 33.40 -0.68
CA THR A 441 -2.92 33.37 -2.02
C THR A 441 -2.51 32.11 -2.78
N ASP A 442 -3.50 31.42 -3.34
CA ASP A 442 -3.32 30.07 -3.86
C ASP A 442 -3.38 30.02 -5.40
N GLU A 443 -2.25 29.63 -6.01
CA GLU A 443 -2.14 29.25 -7.42
C GLU A 443 -1.59 27.84 -7.49
N PHE A 444 -2.39 26.89 -7.98
CA PHE A 444 -1.99 25.50 -8.11
C PHE A 444 -1.81 25.09 -9.58
N GLU A 445 -0.80 24.26 -9.82
CA GLU A 445 -0.48 23.74 -11.16
C GLU A 445 -1.12 22.37 -11.37
N VAL A 446 -1.66 22.15 -12.57
CA VAL A 446 -2.25 20.88 -13.00
C VAL A 446 -1.59 20.47 -14.31
N THR A 447 -0.88 19.34 -14.30
CA THR A 447 -0.30 18.77 -15.53
C THR A 447 -1.26 17.75 -16.14
N LEU A 448 -1.73 18.08 -17.34
CA LEU A 448 -2.51 17.24 -18.25
C LEU A 448 -1.57 16.29 -19.01
N HIS A 449 -2.04 15.10 -19.36
CA HIS A 449 -1.25 14.08 -20.04
C HIS A 449 -2.09 13.22 -21.01
N ASN A 450 -1.69 13.15 -22.27
CA ASN A 450 -2.28 12.19 -23.19
C ASN A 450 -1.80 10.77 -22.87
N THR A 451 -2.66 10.02 -22.18
CA THR A 451 -2.44 8.62 -21.78
C THR A 451 -2.53 7.59 -22.91
N LYS A 452 -2.93 7.99 -24.12
CA LYS A 452 -3.01 7.13 -25.31
C LYS A 452 -1.70 7.16 -26.09
N ASP A 453 -1.44 6.09 -26.83
CA ASP A 453 -0.26 5.96 -27.68
C ASP A 453 -0.50 6.55 -29.10
N GLU A 454 -1.57 7.34 -29.27
CA GLU A 454 -2.03 8.03 -30.48
C GLU A 454 -2.44 9.49 -30.17
N ASP A 455 -2.60 10.33 -31.21
CA ASP A 455 -3.16 11.68 -31.05
C ASP A 455 -4.55 11.59 -30.39
N ALA A 456 -4.82 12.40 -29.35
CA ALA A 456 -6.08 12.37 -28.62
C ALA A 456 -6.61 13.77 -28.31
N ASP A 457 -7.94 13.87 -28.22
CA ASP A 457 -8.66 15.06 -27.79
C ASP A 457 -8.78 15.08 -26.26
N ILE A 458 -8.27 16.13 -25.63
CA ILE A 458 -8.31 16.35 -24.19
C ILE A 458 -9.45 17.30 -23.84
N ASP A 459 -10.30 16.84 -22.93
CA ASP A 459 -11.32 17.64 -22.26
C ASP A 459 -10.87 17.93 -20.82
N ILE A 460 -10.95 19.20 -20.39
CA ILE A 460 -10.68 19.62 -19.02
C ILE A 460 -12.00 20.03 -18.39
N VAL A 461 -12.43 19.34 -17.33
CA VAL A 461 -13.70 19.58 -16.63
C VAL A 461 -13.44 20.05 -15.22
N PHE A 462 -14.11 21.11 -14.79
CA PHE A 462 -14.02 21.65 -13.43
C PHE A 462 -15.34 21.44 -12.70
N GLU A 463 -15.32 20.79 -11.55
CA GLU A 463 -16.48 20.53 -10.68
C GLU A 463 -16.19 20.99 -9.25
N GLU A 464 -17.21 21.34 -8.47
CA GLU A 464 -17.09 21.60 -7.04
C GLU A 464 -18.22 20.88 -6.29
N GLU A 465 -18.07 20.64 -4.98
CA GLU A 465 -19.16 20.11 -4.15
C GLU A 465 -19.89 21.23 -3.37
N ASP A 466 -19.19 22.34 -3.13
CA ASP A 466 -19.59 23.39 -2.20
C ASP A 466 -20.21 24.64 -2.87
N ASN A 467 -20.38 24.63 -4.20
CA ASN A 467 -20.94 25.70 -5.04
C ASN A 467 -20.25 27.07 -4.88
N LEU A 468 -18.92 27.06 -4.71
CA LEU A 468 -18.05 28.23 -4.48
C LEU A 468 -18.21 29.29 -5.59
N LEU A 469 -18.19 28.88 -6.87
CA LEU A 469 -18.37 29.79 -8.00
C LEU A 469 -19.82 30.29 -8.20
N ASP A 470 -20.80 29.59 -7.64
CA ASP A 470 -22.23 29.89 -7.84
C ASP A 470 -22.81 30.83 -6.76
N ASN A 471 -22.26 30.85 -5.53
CA ASN A 471 -22.87 31.57 -4.40
C ASN A 471 -21.96 32.57 -3.67
N ASP A 472 -20.64 32.34 -3.59
CA ASP A 472 -19.79 32.96 -2.56
C ASP A 472 -18.71 33.91 -3.13
N GLY A 473 -18.88 34.49 -4.32
CA GLY A 473 -18.07 35.61 -4.82
C GLY A 473 -16.64 35.30 -5.28
N ALA A 474 -16.15 34.07 -5.12
CA ALA A 474 -14.81 33.68 -5.57
C ALA A 474 -14.66 33.72 -7.10
N LYS A 475 -13.46 34.05 -7.57
CA LYS A 475 -13.10 34.16 -8.98
C LYS A 475 -11.98 33.17 -9.33
N VAL A 476 -12.32 32.14 -10.10
CA VAL A 476 -11.33 31.17 -10.62
C VAL A 476 -10.88 31.56 -12.03
N VAL A 477 -9.57 31.66 -12.23
CA VAL A 477 -8.93 31.91 -13.53
C VAL A 477 -7.93 30.81 -13.84
N VAL A 478 -8.13 30.15 -14.98
CA VAL A 478 -7.24 29.13 -15.52
C VAL A 478 -6.37 29.76 -16.61
N ASP A 479 -5.05 29.67 -16.45
CA ASP A 479 -4.08 29.95 -17.49
C ASP A 479 -3.71 28.63 -18.18
N LEU A 480 -4.07 28.49 -19.46
CA LEU A 480 -3.74 27.30 -20.24
C LEU A 480 -2.26 27.27 -20.68
N GLY A 481 -1.53 28.38 -20.58
CA GLY A 481 -0.24 28.54 -21.23
C GLY A 481 -0.34 28.59 -22.77
N PRO A 482 0.74 29.00 -23.46
CA PRO A 482 0.67 29.37 -24.87
C PRO A 482 0.38 28.18 -25.81
N SER A 483 0.86 26.97 -25.50
CA SER A 483 0.69 25.81 -26.40
C SER A 483 -0.75 25.27 -26.39
N LEU A 484 -1.30 24.96 -25.20
CA LEU A 484 -2.68 24.50 -25.07
C LEU A 484 -3.68 25.58 -25.51
N TYR A 485 -3.43 26.85 -25.17
CA TYR A 485 -4.34 27.94 -25.55
C TYR A 485 -4.45 28.08 -27.08
N SER A 486 -3.32 28.06 -27.81
CA SER A 486 -3.34 28.12 -29.29
C SER A 486 -4.14 26.95 -29.88
N ARG A 487 -3.87 25.72 -29.43
CA ARG A 487 -4.57 24.52 -29.92
C ARG A 487 -6.06 24.54 -29.59
N TRP A 488 -6.43 25.01 -28.40
CA TRP A 488 -7.83 25.18 -28.01
C TRP A 488 -8.53 26.26 -28.86
N GLU A 489 -7.85 27.35 -29.19
CA GLU A 489 -8.38 28.36 -30.13
C GLU A 489 -8.56 27.79 -31.54
N GLU A 490 -7.55 27.10 -32.07
CA GLU A 490 -7.56 26.41 -33.37
C GLU A 490 -8.66 25.33 -33.46
N ALA A 491 -8.92 24.60 -32.37
CA ALA A 491 -10.01 23.63 -32.25
C ALA A 491 -11.42 24.26 -32.13
N GLY A 492 -11.50 25.60 -32.12
CA GLY A 492 -12.73 26.39 -32.14
C GLY A 492 -13.15 26.97 -30.79
N SER A 493 -12.25 27.04 -29.79
CA SER A 493 -12.50 27.62 -28.46
C SER A 493 -13.72 27.03 -27.73
N LYS A 494 -13.98 25.72 -27.90
CA LYS A 494 -15.19 25.07 -27.38
C LYS A 494 -15.12 24.86 -25.87
N GLY A 495 -16.24 25.07 -25.19
CA GLY A 495 -16.32 24.85 -23.74
C GLY A 495 -17.69 25.19 -23.16
N LEU A 496 -17.81 25.05 -21.84
CA LEU A 496 -19.00 25.32 -21.04
C LEU A 496 -18.63 26.20 -19.85
N ASN A 497 -19.44 27.22 -19.55
CA ASN A 497 -19.29 28.09 -18.38
C ASN A 497 -17.89 28.73 -18.24
N ILE A 498 -17.29 29.18 -19.35
CA ILE A 498 -15.97 29.83 -19.39
C ILE A 498 -16.00 31.15 -20.17
N LYS A 499 -15.07 32.06 -19.85
CA LYS A 499 -14.91 33.38 -20.49
C LYS A 499 -13.43 33.73 -20.65
N LYS A 500 -12.99 34.04 -21.87
CA LYS A 500 -11.64 34.55 -22.14
C LYS A 500 -11.44 35.91 -21.44
N VAL A 501 -10.33 36.08 -20.73
CA VAL A 501 -10.02 37.32 -19.97
C VAL A 501 -8.71 38.01 -20.37
N GLY A 502 -7.88 37.37 -21.19
CA GLY A 502 -6.73 38.01 -21.84
C GLY A 502 -5.47 37.14 -21.84
N GLY A 503 -4.65 37.26 -22.88
CA GLY A 503 -3.52 36.35 -23.08
C GLY A 503 -3.99 34.90 -23.14
N THR A 504 -3.36 34.03 -22.36
CA THR A 504 -3.67 32.60 -22.24
C THR A 504 -4.70 32.28 -21.13
N LYS A 505 -5.30 33.32 -20.53
CA LYS A 505 -6.17 33.21 -19.33
C LYS A 505 -7.66 33.19 -19.65
N VAL A 506 -8.36 32.28 -18.98
CA VAL A 506 -9.79 32.02 -19.11
C VAL A 506 -10.40 31.92 -17.71
N GLN A 507 -11.39 32.76 -17.43
CA GLN A 507 -12.17 32.73 -16.20
C GLN A 507 -13.25 31.64 -16.27
N LEU A 508 -13.45 30.92 -15.17
CA LEU A 508 -14.60 30.05 -14.99
C LEU A 508 -15.79 30.87 -14.46
N LEU A 509 -16.97 30.64 -15.02
CA LEU A 509 -18.19 31.41 -14.70
C LEU A 509 -19.10 30.72 -13.69
N LYS A 510 -19.04 29.37 -13.63
CA LYS A 510 -19.73 28.49 -12.68
C LYS A 510 -19.36 27.04 -12.95
N THR A 511 -19.60 26.13 -12.01
CA THR A 511 -19.43 24.69 -12.27
C THR A 511 -20.71 24.03 -12.84
N PRO A 512 -20.61 22.86 -13.51
CA PRO A 512 -19.38 22.35 -14.10
C PRO A 512 -18.89 23.27 -15.22
N ALA A 513 -17.61 23.66 -15.19
CA ALA A 513 -16.97 24.38 -16.29
C ALA A 513 -16.18 23.39 -17.16
N LYS A 514 -15.99 23.69 -18.45
CA LYS A 514 -15.32 22.77 -19.36
C LYS A 514 -14.56 23.48 -20.47
N PHE A 515 -13.36 22.98 -20.78
CA PHE A 515 -12.67 23.14 -22.06
C PHE A 515 -12.84 21.83 -22.84
N THR A 516 -13.15 21.91 -24.13
CA THR A 516 -13.54 20.74 -24.93
C THR A 516 -12.65 20.57 -26.16
N GLY A 517 -12.09 19.36 -26.34
CA GLY A 517 -11.42 18.93 -27.57
C GLY A 517 -10.11 19.66 -27.87
N ILE A 518 -9.16 19.65 -26.92
CA ILE A 518 -7.81 20.20 -27.11
C ILE A 518 -6.89 19.07 -27.63
N PRO A 519 -6.35 19.14 -28.85
CA PRO A 519 -5.56 18.05 -29.42
C PRO A 519 -4.15 17.97 -28.81
N MET A 520 -3.78 16.79 -28.30
CA MET A 520 -2.46 16.48 -27.76
C MET A 520 -1.83 15.25 -28.42
N LYS A 521 -0.50 15.26 -28.53
CA LYS A 521 0.32 14.20 -29.12
C LYS A 521 0.47 13.00 -28.17
N PRO A 522 0.84 11.81 -28.66
CA PRO A 522 1.06 10.63 -27.82
C PRO A 522 2.06 10.93 -26.69
N ALA A 523 1.72 10.55 -25.46
CA ALA A 523 2.53 10.78 -24.27
C ALA A 523 2.95 12.25 -24.01
N GLU A 524 2.29 13.22 -24.64
CA GLU A 524 2.54 14.64 -24.38
C GLU A 524 2.01 15.04 -23.00
N SER A 525 2.72 15.93 -22.31
CA SER A 525 2.27 16.58 -21.07
C SER A 525 2.29 18.10 -21.22
N GLN A 526 1.29 18.77 -20.64
CA GLN A 526 1.17 20.23 -20.64
C GLN A 526 0.62 20.69 -19.29
N THR A 527 1.18 21.76 -18.72
CA THR A 527 0.77 22.29 -17.41
C THR A 527 -0.12 23.51 -17.58
N ILE A 528 -1.27 23.50 -16.89
CA ILE A 528 -2.14 24.66 -16.70
C ILE A 528 -1.96 25.20 -15.27
N LYS A 529 -2.18 26.49 -15.08
CA LYS A 529 -2.16 27.14 -13.76
C LYS A 529 -3.58 27.56 -13.41
N THR A 530 -4.07 27.17 -12.24
CA THR A 530 -5.37 27.60 -11.74
C THR A 530 -5.16 28.53 -10.55
N LYS A 531 -5.58 29.78 -10.69
CA LYS A 531 -5.60 30.75 -9.60
C LYS A 531 -7.03 30.88 -9.10
N VAL A 532 -7.22 30.76 -7.78
CA VAL A 532 -8.49 31.06 -7.12
C VAL A 532 -8.33 32.35 -6.33
N GLU A 533 -9.18 33.33 -6.61
CA GLU A 533 -9.20 34.61 -5.91
C GLU A 533 -10.53 34.73 -5.15
N ALA A 534 -10.51 34.41 -3.85
CA ALA A 534 -11.59 34.78 -2.94
C ALA A 534 -11.34 36.24 -2.51
N PHE A 535 -12.16 37.16 -3.00
CA PHE A 535 -12.17 38.55 -2.53
C PHE A 535 -13.34 38.70 -1.54
N GLU A 536 -13.03 39.21 -0.35
CA GLU A 536 -13.91 39.29 0.83
C GLU A 536 -14.05 37.97 1.63
N PRO A 537 -14.14 38.03 2.99
CA PRO A 537 -14.42 36.86 3.83
C PRO A 537 -15.73 36.15 3.47
N MET A 538 -15.73 34.83 3.51
CA MET A 538 -16.83 34.03 2.95
C MET A 538 -18.09 34.07 3.85
N PRO A 539 -19.32 34.03 3.28
CA PRO A 539 -20.55 34.00 4.06
C PRO A 539 -20.65 32.75 4.97
N GLY A 540 -20.58 32.93 6.28
CA GLY A 540 -20.65 31.82 7.23
C GLY A 540 -20.70 32.23 8.70
N GLU A 541 -20.71 31.19 9.55
CA GLU A 541 -20.38 31.24 10.97
C GLU A 541 -19.10 30.41 11.18
N GLY A 542 -18.13 30.95 11.93
CA GLY A 542 -16.93 30.25 12.40
C GLY A 542 -15.65 30.47 11.58
N THR A 543 -14.49 30.36 12.24
CA THR A 543 -13.20 30.91 11.75
C THR A 543 -12.65 30.34 10.44
N SER A 544 -13.12 29.17 9.97
CA SER A 544 -12.68 28.60 8.68
C SER A 544 -13.66 27.63 8.04
N ARG A 545 -13.63 27.55 6.70
CA ARG A 545 -14.38 26.60 5.87
C ARG A 545 -13.49 25.95 4.83
N GLU A 546 -13.70 24.65 4.60
CA GLU A 546 -13.03 23.87 3.54
C GLU A 546 -13.90 23.83 2.28
N TYR A 547 -13.33 24.21 1.13
CA TYR A 547 -13.99 24.19 -0.18
C TYR A 547 -13.24 23.23 -1.13
N HIS A 548 -13.99 22.35 -1.80
CA HIS A 548 -13.43 21.32 -2.70
C HIS A 548 -13.65 21.66 -4.16
N PHE A 549 -12.56 21.85 -4.89
CA PHE A 549 -12.54 22.21 -6.30
C PHE A 549 -11.76 21.18 -7.13
N SER A 550 -12.46 20.45 -8.00
CA SER A 550 -11.96 19.31 -8.77
C SER A 550 -11.69 19.70 -10.22
N THR A 551 -10.52 19.34 -10.75
CA THR A 551 -10.13 19.45 -12.17
C THR A 551 -9.92 18.05 -12.75
N GLN A 552 -10.82 17.61 -13.61
CA GLN A 552 -10.83 16.28 -14.23
C GLN A 552 -10.36 16.34 -15.68
N GLU A 553 -9.59 15.32 -16.08
CA GLU A 553 -9.11 15.12 -17.45
C GLU A 553 -9.86 13.95 -18.08
N LEU A 554 -10.44 14.18 -19.26
CA LEU A 554 -10.98 13.11 -20.10
C LEU A 554 -10.20 13.07 -21.41
N VAL A 555 -9.74 11.88 -21.80
CA VAL A 555 -9.00 11.63 -23.03
C VAL A 555 -9.90 10.87 -23.99
N ASN A 556 -10.20 11.47 -25.15
CA ASN A 556 -11.23 10.99 -26.09
C ASN A 556 -12.62 10.77 -25.42
N GLY A 557 -12.93 11.57 -24.40
CA GLY A 557 -14.18 11.48 -23.63
C GLY A 557 -14.21 10.40 -22.54
N GLU A 558 -13.14 9.63 -22.34
CA GLU A 558 -12.97 8.70 -21.22
C GLU A 558 -12.22 9.38 -20.07
N LEU A 559 -12.74 9.32 -18.84
CA LEU A 559 -12.09 9.87 -17.65
C LEU A 559 -10.72 9.20 -17.41
N ALA A 560 -9.64 9.96 -17.57
CA ALA A 560 -8.27 9.50 -17.36
C ALA A 560 -7.74 9.81 -15.94
N GLY A 561 -8.30 10.83 -15.28
CA GLY A 561 -8.01 11.15 -13.89
C GLY A 561 -8.53 12.52 -13.48
N GLY A 562 -8.11 12.98 -12.31
CA GLY A 562 -8.39 14.34 -11.86
C GLY A 562 -7.54 14.75 -10.68
N VAL A 563 -7.46 16.07 -10.48
CA VAL A 563 -6.90 16.79 -9.35
C VAL A 563 -8.06 17.27 -8.49
N ASP A 564 -7.94 17.15 -7.17
CA ASP A 564 -8.90 17.78 -6.24
C ASP A 564 -8.12 18.72 -5.32
N TYR A 565 -8.53 19.98 -5.32
CA TYR A 565 -7.94 21.06 -4.56
C TYR A 565 -8.84 21.41 -3.37
N THR A 566 -8.30 21.29 -2.14
CA THR A 566 -9.00 21.72 -0.92
C THR A 566 -8.45 23.08 -0.51
N MET A 567 -9.27 24.11 -0.64
CA MET A 567 -9.02 25.46 -0.12
C MET A 567 -9.56 25.57 1.29
N VAL A 568 -8.92 26.39 2.13
CA VAL A 568 -9.45 26.81 3.43
C VAL A 568 -9.62 28.33 3.39
N THR A 569 -10.82 28.82 3.66
CA THR A 569 -11.15 30.26 3.69
C THR A 569 -11.65 30.66 5.07
N ARG A 570 -11.39 31.88 5.51
CA ARG A 570 -12.04 32.49 6.70
C ARG A 570 -13.51 32.82 6.42
N ALA A 571 -14.34 32.89 7.46
CA ALA A 571 -15.70 33.42 7.37
C ALA A 571 -15.78 34.89 7.82
N GLN A 572 -16.82 35.59 7.38
CA GLN A 572 -17.14 36.99 7.72
C GLN A 572 -17.30 37.34 9.21
N ASP A 573 -17.31 36.35 10.11
CA ASP A 573 -17.43 36.54 11.56
C ASP A 573 -16.18 36.11 12.34
N THR A 574 -15.06 35.92 11.63
CA THR A 574 -13.73 35.73 12.24
C THR A 574 -13.28 37.02 12.93
N ASP A 575 -12.54 36.85 14.03
CA ASP A 575 -11.96 37.83 14.95
C ASP A 575 -10.63 37.18 15.36
N THR A 576 -9.54 37.57 14.68
CA THR A 576 -8.26 36.83 14.66
C THR A 576 -7.36 37.17 15.85
N ASP A 577 -7.28 38.42 16.26
CA ASP A 577 -6.52 38.85 17.43
C ASP A 577 -7.31 38.74 18.76
N GLY A 578 -8.65 38.71 18.70
CA GLY A 578 -9.55 38.60 19.83
C GLY A 578 -9.94 39.93 20.48
N ASP A 579 -9.76 41.09 19.82
CA ASP A 579 -10.13 42.40 20.39
C ASP A 579 -11.65 42.68 20.40
N GLY A 580 -12.41 41.93 19.59
CA GLY A 580 -13.87 42.02 19.47
C GLY A 580 -14.38 42.85 18.29
N LEU A 581 -13.48 43.44 17.49
CA LEU A 581 -13.70 43.73 16.08
C LEU A 581 -13.70 42.41 15.29
N LYS A 582 -14.26 42.45 14.10
CA LYS A 582 -14.20 41.33 13.16
C LYS A 582 -13.25 41.69 12.07
N ASP A 583 -12.48 40.72 11.60
CA ASP A 583 -11.48 40.88 10.54
C ASP A 583 -12.00 41.65 9.30
N ILE A 584 -13.28 41.43 8.92
CA ILE A 584 -13.94 42.15 7.80
C ILE A 584 -14.14 43.67 8.03
N THR A 585 -13.90 44.14 9.25
CA THR A 585 -14.07 45.51 9.73
C THR A 585 -12.88 46.03 10.54
N ASP A 586 -11.88 45.18 10.80
CA ASP A 586 -10.60 45.60 11.32
C ASP A 586 -9.78 46.27 10.21
N GLU A 587 -8.70 46.95 10.59
CA GLU A 587 -7.65 47.36 9.67
C GLU A 587 -6.29 46.70 9.98
N ASP A 588 -6.14 45.95 11.09
CA ASP A 588 -4.90 45.35 11.63
C ASP A 588 -5.25 43.96 12.25
N ASP A 589 -5.64 42.99 11.40
CA ASP A 589 -6.24 41.67 11.73
C ASP A 589 -5.49 40.83 12.82
N ASP A 590 -4.21 41.11 13.12
CA ASP A 590 -3.40 40.41 14.13
C ASP A 590 -2.75 41.31 15.22
N ASN A 591 -2.99 42.62 15.15
CA ASN A 591 -2.53 43.64 16.11
C ASN A 591 -0.98 43.77 16.24
N ASP A 592 -0.19 43.43 15.20
CA ASP A 592 1.26 43.71 15.16
C ASP A 592 1.58 45.22 14.99
N GLY A 593 0.57 46.02 14.60
CA GLY A 593 0.73 47.44 14.28
C GLY A 593 1.08 47.70 12.81
N LYS A 594 0.69 46.82 11.89
CA LYS A 594 0.62 47.01 10.44
C LYS A 594 -0.81 46.81 10.02
N THR A 595 -1.25 47.59 9.02
CA THR A 595 -2.56 47.33 8.47
C THR A 595 -2.52 46.23 7.42
N ASP A 596 -3.56 45.39 7.31
CA ASP A 596 -3.62 44.29 6.32
C ASP A 596 -3.32 44.81 4.90
N LYS A 597 -3.76 46.04 4.62
CA LYS A 597 -3.54 46.73 3.34
C LYS A 597 -2.08 47.09 3.08
N TRP A 598 -1.28 47.33 4.12
CA TRP A 598 0.17 47.46 4.02
C TRP A 598 0.82 46.10 3.79
N GLU A 599 0.36 45.07 4.48
CA GLU A 599 0.93 43.72 4.47
C GLU A 599 0.67 42.95 3.19
N ILE A 600 -0.58 42.92 2.70
CA ILE A 600 -0.96 42.42 1.38
C ILE A 600 -0.12 43.08 0.27
N LYS A 601 0.34 44.33 0.49
CA LYS A 601 1.22 45.05 -0.43
C LYS A 601 2.71 44.76 -0.20
N ALA A 602 3.11 44.38 1.02
CA ALA A 602 4.46 43.93 1.35
C ALA A 602 4.70 42.46 0.95
N GLY A 603 3.65 41.66 0.86
CA GLY A 603 3.70 40.21 0.71
C GLY A 603 3.80 39.46 2.05
N THR A 604 3.38 40.09 3.15
CA THR A 604 3.23 39.48 4.49
C THR A 604 1.77 39.06 4.72
N ASN A 605 1.54 38.28 5.77
CA ASN A 605 0.25 37.71 6.14
C ASN A 605 -0.39 38.52 7.28
N PRO A 606 -1.56 39.17 7.07
CA PRO A 606 -2.27 39.93 8.11
C PRO A 606 -2.80 39.14 9.32
N LEU A 607 -2.35 37.89 9.50
CA LEU A 607 -2.85 36.94 10.50
C LEU A 607 -1.70 36.28 11.26
N ASP A 608 -0.47 36.76 11.06
CA ASP A 608 0.73 36.24 11.70
C ASP A 608 1.51 37.41 12.32
N PRO A 609 1.27 37.72 13.62
CA PRO A 609 1.91 38.84 14.31
C PRO A 609 3.41 38.61 14.58
N LEU A 610 4.00 37.58 13.95
CA LEU A 610 5.41 37.25 13.93
C LEU A 610 6.08 37.59 12.59
N ASP A 611 5.33 38.08 11.59
CA ASP A 611 5.87 38.38 10.26
C ASP A 611 6.94 39.50 10.32
N PRO A 612 8.01 39.41 9.50
CA PRO A 612 9.19 40.25 9.68
C PRO A 612 8.93 41.71 9.27
N THR A 613 8.86 42.61 10.26
CA THR A 613 8.58 44.06 10.14
C THR A 613 9.65 44.91 9.41
N VAL A 614 10.23 44.41 8.31
CA VAL A 614 11.36 45.02 7.60
C VAL A 614 10.98 45.43 6.18
N ALA A 615 11.06 46.74 5.89
CA ALA A 615 10.92 47.29 4.55
C ALA A 615 11.88 46.62 3.55
N PRO A 616 11.51 46.47 2.26
CA PRO A 616 12.18 45.54 1.34
C PRO A 616 13.64 45.90 1.09
N THR A 617 14.54 45.24 1.81
CA THR A 617 15.93 45.05 1.38
C THR A 617 15.95 44.06 0.22
N GLU A 618 16.80 44.34 -0.77
CA GLU A 618 16.77 43.71 -2.09
C GLU A 618 16.77 42.18 -2.07
N LYS A 619 16.00 41.58 -2.99
CA LYS A 619 15.72 40.14 -3.07
C LYS A 619 17.02 39.31 -3.11
N PRO A 620 17.08 38.14 -2.44
CA PRO A 620 18.21 37.24 -2.60
C PRO A 620 18.21 36.61 -4.00
N ILE A 621 19.26 36.94 -4.77
CA ILE A 621 19.81 36.19 -5.91
C ILE A 621 18.82 35.86 -7.06
N HIS A 622 18.89 36.63 -8.14
CA HIS A 622 18.19 36.33 -9.39
C HIS A 622 19.16 35.77 -10.45
N PHE A 623 18.80 34.63 -11.05
CA PHE A 623 19.53 34.02 -12.16
C PHE A 623 18.79 34.23 -13.48
N GLU A 624 19.52 34.63 -14.51
CA GLU A 624 19.04 34.71 -15.90
C GLU A 624 19.87 33.76 -16.76
N THR A 625 19.25 32.68 -17.25
CA THR A 625 19.89 31.74 -18.18
C THR A 625 19.49 32.08 -19.61
N ALA A 626 20.41 32.68 -20.37
CA ALA A 626 20.22 33.00 -21.78
C ALA A 626 20.96 31.99 -22.68
N PRO A 627 20.26 31.03 -23.32
CA PRO A 627 20.85 30.17 -24.35
C PRO A 627 20.94 30.92 -25.69
N GLU A 628 22.07 31.58 -25.96
CA GLU A 628 22.38 32.14 -27.28
C GLU A 628 22.74 31.02 -28.28
N SER A 629 21.74 30.52 -29.01
CA SER A 629 21.94 29.62 -30.15
C SER A 629 22.20 30.41 -31.44
N SER A 630 23.46 30.55 -31.85
CA SER A 630 23.81 31.11 -33.16
C SER A 630 23.67 30.07 -34.30
N SER A 631 22.86 30.38 -35.31
CA SER A 631 22.62 29.55 -36.50
C SER A 631 23.90 29.26 -37.32
N PRO A 632 24.01 28.11 -38.01
CA PRO A 632 25.29 27.61 -38.51
C PRO A 632 25.71 28.15 -39.90
N THR A 633 27.03 28.25 -40.10
CA THR A 633 27.66 27.94 -41.40
C THR A 633 28.33 26.55 -41.31
N PRO A 634 28.32 25.74 -42.39
CA PRO A 634 28.90 24.40 -42.35
C PRO A 634 30.45 24.43 -42.23
N ASP A 635 31.01 23.33 -41.73
CA ASP A 635 32.45 23.03 -41.62
C ASP A 635 33.26 23.69 -40.49
N THR A 636 32.65 23.94 -39.32
CA THR A 636 33.40 24.11 -38.05
C THR A 636 32.67 23.37 -36.93
N PRO A 637 33.37 22.66 -36.02
CA PRO A 637 32.72 22.04 -34.87
C PRO A 637 32.07 23.11 -33.98
N THR A 638 30.74 23.14 -33.96
CA THR A 638 29.94 24.06 -33.16
C THR A 638 30.28 23.91 -31.68
N THR A 639 30.69 25.00 -31.05
CA THR A 639 30.89 25.09 -29.61
C THR A 639 29.75 25.91 -29.03
N SER A 640 28.91 25.30 -28.20
CA SER A 640 27.75 25.97 -27.59
C SER A 640 28.20 26.72 -26.33
N THR A 641 27.76 27.96 -26.12
CA THR A 641 28.08 28.71 -24.90
C THR A 641 26.87 28.76 -23.98
N VAL A 642 27.05 28.35 -22.71
CA VAL A 642 26.06 28.54 -21.64
C VAL A 642 26.56 29.63 -20.71
N ARG A 643 25.73 30.65 -20.46
CA ARG A 643 26.05 31.76 -19.56
C ARG A 643 25.24 31.65 -18.26
N TYR A 644 25.93 31.82 -17.15
CA TYR A 644 25.35 32.04 -15.82
C TYR A 644 25.70 33.45 -15.36
N VAL A 645 24.69 34.28 -15.13
CA VAL A 645 24.84 35.57 -14.49
C VAL A 645 24.51 35.42 -13.00
N LEU A 646 25.51 35.65 -12.16
CA LEU A 646 25.45 35.54 -10.71
C LEU A 646 25.10 36.90 -10.09
N GLU A 647 24.17 36.94 -9.14
CA GLU A 647 23.78 38.17 -8.43
C GLU A 647 23.99 37.96 -6.93
N LEU A 648 25.24 38.16 -6.47
CA LEU A 648 25.67 37.72 -5.15
C LEU A 648 25.41 38.78 -4.08
N ALA A 649 24.95 38.35 -2.90
CA ALA A 649 24.74 39.21 -1.73
C ALA A 649 25.92 39.14 -0.75
N LYS A 650 26.21 40.24 -0.05
CA LYS A 650 27.29 40.27 0.96
C LYS A 650 26.91 39.39 2.17
N ASN A 651 27.88 38.61 2.65
CA ASN A 651 27.80 37.75 3.85
C ASN A 651 26.83 36.55 3.82
N VAL A 652 26.18 36.24 2.68
CA VAL A 652 25.30 35.07 2.56
C VAL A 652 26.08 33.90 1.93
N PRO A 653 26.37 32.80 2.67
CA PRO A 653 26.82 31.56 2.05
C PRO A 653 25.64 30.88 1.34
N GLY A 654 25.91 30.17 0.24
CA GLY A 654 24.86 29.50 -0.51
C GLY A 654 25.40 28.42 -1.45
N GLN A 655 24.54 27.47 -1.80
CA GLN A 655 24.79 26.45 -2.81
C GLN A 655 23.57 26.33 -3.72
N PHE A 656 23.78 26.18 -5.02
CA PHE A 656 22.73 26.08 -6.02
C PHE A 656 23.16 25.24 -7.22
N GLU A 657 22.19 24.74 -7.98
CA GLU A 657 22.39 23.85 -9.11
C GLU A 657 22.30 24.60 -10.45
N GLY A 658 23.10 24.18 -11.43
CA GLY A 658 22.97 24.59 -12.83
C GLY A 658 22.86 23.36 -13.73
N THR A 659 21.93 23.36 -14.68
CA THR A 659 21.76 22.26 -15.65
C THR A 659 22.40 22.60 -16.98
N LEU A 660 23.09 21.62 -17.57
CA LEU A 660 23.68 21.68 -18.90
C LEU A 660 23.08 20.60 -19.77
N SER A 661 22.46 20.98 -20.89
CA SER A 661 21.74 20.07 -21.78
C SER A 661 22.22 20.19 -23.21
N ASN A 662 22.49 19.05 -23.86
CA ASN A 662 22.76 18.98 -25.29
C ASN A 662 21.55 18.33 -25.98
N LEU A 663 20.69 19.16 -26.58
CA LEU A 663 19.43 18.76 -27.21
C LEU A 663 19.60 18.25 -28.66
N GLY A 664 20.82 18.01 -29.12
CA GLY A 664 21.10 17.44 -30.44
C GLY A 664 21.72 16.04 -30.35
N ASP A 665 21.61 15.23 -31.40
CA ASP A 665 22.01 13.82 -31.41
C ASP A 665 23.53 13.54 -31.42
N LYS A 666 24.38 14.58 -31.32
CA LYS A 666 25.85 14.46 -31.40
C LYS A 666 26.50 15.11 -30.20
N THR A 667 27.61 14.52 -29.73
CA THR A 667 28.46 15.12 -28.69
C THR A 667 28.91 16.51 -29.12
N THR A 668 28.64 17.50 -28.28
CA THR A 668 28.93 18.92 -28.53
C THR A 668 29.87 19.44 -27.44
N ASN A 669 30.80 20.31 -27.82
CA ASN A 669 31.67 20.99 -26.87
C ASN A 669 30.94 22.20 -26.30
N ILE A 670 30.85 22.29 -24.98
CA ILE A 670 30.19 23.37 -24.25
C ILE A 670 31.23 24.26 -23.58
N ASP A 671 31.08 25.56 -23.80
CA ASP A 671 31.78 26.62 -23.11
C ASP A 671 30.88 27.16 -21.98
N LEU A 672 31.30 27.07 -20.72
CA LEU A 672 30.57 27.64 -19.59
C LEU A 672 31.14 29.00 -19.25
N VAL A 673 30.31 30.03 -19.17
CA VAL A 673 30.72 31.39 -18.80
C VAL A 673 29.96 31.84 -17.56
N PHE A 674 30.68 32.38 -16.59
CA PHE A 674 30.15 32.93 -15.33
C PHE A 674 30.47 34.42 -15.26
N GLU A 675 29.42 35.24 -15.20
CA GLU A 675 29.46 36.70 -14.99
C GLU A 675 28.85 37.00 -13.62
N GLU A 676 29.22 38.11 -12.95
CA GLU A 676 28.70 38.43 -11.60
C GLU A 676 28.40 39.93 -11.49
N LYS A 677 27.15 40.27 -11.13
CA LYS A 677 26.62 41.64 -11.22
C LYS A 677 27.17 42.60 -10.16
N ASN A 678 27.48 42.10 -8.97
CA ASN A 678 27.78 42.91 -7.79
C ASN A 678 29.30 43.00 -7.48
N HIS A 679 30.14 42.37 -8.31
CA HIS A 679 31.61 42.35 -8.24
C HIS A 679 32.19 41.90 -6.87
N LEU A 680 31.43 41.12 -6.09
CA LEU A 680 31.86 40.59 -4.80
C LEU A 680 32.94 39.51 -4.94
N LEU A 681 32.93 38.78 -6.07
CA LEU A 681 33.99 37.83 -6.40
C LEU A 681 35.30 38.58 -6.75
N ASP A 682 35.19 39.63 -7.56
CA ASP A 682 36.35 40.41 -8.06
C ASP A 682 37.05 41.20 -6.94
N THR A 683 36.28 41.63 -5.93
CA THR A 683 36.80 42.28 -4.71
C THR A 683 37.31 41.27 -3.66
N GLY A 684 37.05 39.97 -3.83
CA GLY A 684 37.44 38.92 -2.88
C GLY A 684 36.73 39.02 -1.53
N GLU A 685 35.48 39.50 -1.54
CA GLU A 685 34.56 39.46 -0.39
C GLU A 685 33.88 38.08 -0.26
N VAL A 686 33.64 37.40 -1.39
CA VAL A 686 33.20 36.00 -1.45
C VAL A 686 34.20 35.14 -2.22
N LYS A 687 34.11 33.82 -2.08
CA LYS A 687 34.71 32.85 -3.00
C LYS A 687 33.61 32.04 -3.66
N VAL A 688 33.72 31.80 -4.95
CA VAL A 688 32.80 30.92 -5.69
C VAL A 688 33.56 29.68 -6.16
N PHE A 689 32.94 28.52 -5.99
CA PHE A 689 33.41 27.22 -6.45
C PHE A 689 32.34 26.60 -7.35
N VAL A 690 32.75 25.91 -8.41
CA VAL A 690 31.87 25.16 -9.31
C VAL A 690 32.33 23.71 -9.29
N ASP A 691 31.47 22.81 -8.83
CA ASP A 691 31.65 21.38 -8.95
C ASP A 691 31.10 20.94 -10.31
N LEU A 692 31.97 20.43 -11.18
CA LEU A 692 31.60 19.93 -12.50
C LEU A 692 31.02 18.50 -12.46
N GLY A 693 31.09 17.80 -11.32
CA GLY A 693 30.62 16.43 -11.17
C GLY A 693 31.18 15.51 -12.27
N PRO A 694 30.34 14.69 -12.94
CA PRO A 694 30.75 13.83 -14.06
C PRO A 694 31.43 14.56 -15.23
N LEU A 695 31.17 15.87 -15.45
CA LEU A 695 31.79 16.64 -16.54
C LEU A 695 33.26 16.96 -16.27
N PHE A 696 33.73 16.79 -15.04
CA PHE A 696 35.10 17.12 -14.64
C PHE A 696 36.15 16.32 -15.40
N GLU A 697 35.94 15.01 -15.57
CA GLU A 697 36.85 14.15 -16.34
C GLU A 697 36.87 14.53 -17.83
N GLY A 698 35.69 14.83 -18.41
CA GLY A 698 35.57 15.31 -19.79
C GLY A 698 36.32 16.63 -20.01
N TRP A 699 36.17 17.59 -19.09
CA TRP A 699 36.90 18.87 -19.13
C TRP A 699 38.41 18.68 -18.96
N GLN A 700 38.85 17.75 -18.11
CA GLN A 700 40.26 17.39 -17.97
C GLN A 700 40.83 16.77 -19.25
N ALA A 701 40.11 15.84 -19.88
CA ALA A 701 40.49 15.21 -21.14
C ALA A 701 40.58 16.24 -22.29
N ALA A 702 39.75 17.29 -22.29
CA ALA A 702 39.84 18.44 -23.20
C ALA A 702 41.04 19.38 -22.92
N GLY A 703 41.81 19.10 -21.86
CA GLY A 703 43.01 19.84 -21.46
C GLY A 703 42.79 20.88 -20.35
N ALA A 704 41.71 20.77 -19.58
CA ALA A 704 41.35 21.64 -18.44
C ALA A 704 41.44 23.15 -18.76
N LYS A 705 41.00 23.54 -19.96
CA LYS A 705 41.13 24.91 -20.47
C LYS A 705 40.05 25.81 -19.90
N GLY A 706 40.44 27.01 -19.49
CA GLY A 706 39.52 28.02 -18.97
C GLY A 706 40.17 29.37 -18.71
N LEU A 707 39.34 30.38 -18.49
CA LEU A 707 39.72 31.75 -18.12
C LEU A 707 39.28 32.01 -16.68
N ASN A 708 40.15 32.59 -15.85
CA ASN A 708 39.84 32.97 -14.47
C ASN A 708 39.27 31.84 -13.59
N VAL A 709 39.66 30.59 -13.86
CA VAL A 709 39.30 29.40 -13.07
C VAL A 709 40.55 28.72 -12.51
N LYS A 710 40.43 28.04 -11.37
CA LYS A 710 41.54 27.32 -10.71
C LYS A 710 41.05 26.02 -10.05
N ARG A 711 41.65 24.89 -10.40
CA ARG A 711 41.39 23.58 -9.78
C ARG A 711 41.69 23.60 -8.27
N VAL A 712 40.84 22.95 -7.47
CA VAL A 712 40.99 22.82 -6.02
C VAL A 712 41.34 21.37 -5.64
N GLY A 713 42.64 21.10 -5.47
CA GLY A 713 43.13 19.76 -5.12
C GLY A 713 42.77 18.70 -6.17
N GLU A 714 42.46 17.48 -5.71
CA GLU A 714 42.07 16.37 -6.59
C GLU A 714 40.55 16.22 -6.75
N THR A 715 39.75 17.09 -6.12
CA THR A 715 38.27 17.09 -6.22
C THR A 715 37.77 17.55 -7.59
N THR A 716 36.46 17.38 -7.83
CA THR A 716 35.73 17.91 -8.98
C THR A 716 35.41 19.41 -8.89
N GLU A 717 35.76 20.07 -7.78
CA GLU A 717 35.57 21.50 -7.56
C GLU A 717 36.65 22.36 -8.26
N VAL A 718 36.17 23.43 -8.91
CA VAL A 718 37.00 24.44 -9.56
C VAL A 718 36.60 25.82 -9.04
N GLN A 719 37.55 26.53 -8.43
CA GLN A 719 37.33 27.87 -7.90
C GLN A 719 37.28 28.90 -9.05
N LEU A 720 36.28 29.78 -9.04
CA LEU A 720 36.28 30.98 -9.86
C LEU A 720 37.17 32.04 -9.20
N LEU A 721 38.06 32.68 -9.97
CA LEU A 721 39.03 33.65 -9.46
C LEU A 721 38.57 35.10 -9.61
N LYS A 722 37.81 35.40 -10.67
CA LYS A 722 37.22 36.70 -11.02
C LYS A 722 36.32 36.53 -12.24
N THR A 723 35.44 37.49 -12.52
CA THR A 723 34.54 37.46 -13.68
C THR A 723 35.07 38.26 -14.89
N PRO A 724 34.66 37.91 -16.13
CA PRO A 724 33.99 36.67 -16.50
C PRO A 724 34.93 35.47 -16.30
N ALA A 725 34.44 34.41 -15.65
CA ALA A 725 35.15 33.14 -15.57
C ALA A 725 34.62 32.19 -16.65
N LYS A 726 35.49 31.37 -17.23
CA LYS A 726 35.13 30.49 -18.35
C LYS A 726 35.73 29.10 -18.21
N PHE A 727 34.93 28.08 -18.44
CA PHE A 727 35.37 26.72 -18.77
C PHE A 727 35.22 26.55 -20.28
N THR A 728 36.20 25.94 -20.94
CA THR A 728 36.23 25.85 -22.41
C THR A 728 36.25 24.41 -22.87
N GLY A 729 35.34 24.07 -23.79
CA GLY A 729 35.33 22.80 -24.51
C GLY A 729 34.98 21.57 -23.67
N ILE A 730 34.01 21.67 -22.75
CA ILE A 730 33.49 20.53 -22.00
C ILE A 730 32.67 19.63 -22.94
N PRO A 731 33.03 18.36 -23.18
CA PRO A 731 32.23 17.48 -24.02
C PRO A 731 30.96 17.05 -23.27
N LEU A 732 29.79 17.21 -23.90
CA LEU A 732 28.51 16.66 -23.44
C LEU A 732 27.86 15.86 -24.57
N ASN A 733 27.44 14.62 -24.31
CA ASN A 733 26.94 13.71 -25.35
C ASN A 733 25.59 14.15 -25.90
N GLY A 734 25.20 13.60 -27.04
CA GLY A 734 23.91 13.93 -27.65
C GLY A 734 22.73 13.44 -26.80
N ASN A 735 21.72 14.28 -26.66
CA ASN A 735 20.53 14.06 -25.80
C ASN A 735 20.86 13.83 -24.30
N GLU A 736 22.04 14.26 -23.84
CA GLU A 736 22.47 14.19 -22.44
C GLU A 736 22.14 15.50 -21.70
N SER A 737 21.84 15.40 -20.41
CA SER A 737 21.74 16.54 -19.50
C SER A 737 22.43 16.23 -18.18
N GLN A 738 23.22 17.18 -17.68
CA GLN A 738 24.06 16.99 -16.50
C GLN A 738 24.02 18.25 -15.61
N THR A 739 23.90 18.02 -14.31
CA THR A 739 23.90 19.07 -13.28
C THR A 739 25.32 19.38 -12.82
N ILE A 740 25.60 20.65 -12.59
CA ILE A 740 26.78 21.19 -11.88
C ILE A 740 26.32 21.87 -10.58
N GLN A 741 27.15 21.85 -9.53
CA GLN A 741 26.88 22.59 -8.28
C GLN A 741 27.72 23.86 -8.25
N ILE A 742 27.16 24.95 -7.73
CA ILE A 742 27.87 26.22 -7.56
C ILE A 742 27.71 26.66 -6.10
N LYS A 743 28.84 26.90 -5.44
CA LYS A 743 28.94 27.15 -3.99
C LYS A 743 29.63 28.48 -3.73
N VAL A 744 29.06 29.25 -2.80
CA VAL A 744 29.52 30.59 -2.41
C VAL A 744 29.91 30.59 -0.94
N ASP A 745 31.19 30.82 -0.66
CA ASP A 745 31.72 30.98 0.70
C ASP A 745 31.91 32.46 1.03
N ALA A 746 31.20 32.96 2.05
CA ALA A 746 31.40 34.30 2.58
C ALA A 746 32.66 34.40 3.47
N LYS A 747 33.39 35.52 3.37
CA LYS A 747 34.62 35.76 4.14
C LYS A 747 34.31 36.19 5.58
N LYS A 748 34.52 35.27 6.55
CA LYS A 748 34.33 35.56 7.98
C LYS A 748 35.07 36.83 8.44
N PRO A 749 34.44 37.74 9.21
CA PRO A 749 35.12 38.88 9.81
C PRO A 749 36.22 38.45 10.77
N LYS A 750 37.34 39.17 10.81
CA LYS A 750 38.34 38.99 11.89
C LYS A 750 37.76 39.48 13.22
N PRO A 751 37.91 38.73 14.33
CA PRO A 751 37.55 39.23 15.65
C PRO A 751 38.35 40.49 15.99
N LYS A 752 37.68 41.51 16.53
CA LYS A 752 38.36 42.64 17.17
C LYS A 752 38.76 42.23 18.59
N GLU A 753 40.05 42.20 18.88
CA GLU A 753 40.54 42.09 20.26
C GLU A 753 40.07 43.30 21.08
N VAL A 754 39.43 43.03 22.22
CA VAL A 754 39.21 44.01 23.29
C VAL A 754 39.68 43.37 24.59
N THR A 755 40.93 43.66 24.96
CA THR A 755 41.56 43.19 26.18
C THR A 755 41.14 44.02 27.39
N ARG A 756 40.56 43.41 28.42
CA ARG A 756 40.61 43.89 29.82
C ARG A 756 40.61 42.72 30.80
N GLU A 757 41.68 42.59 31.56
CA GLU A 757 41.79 41.71 32.75
C GLU A 757 41.28 42.43 34.01
N TYR A 758 40.89 41.67 35.06
CA TYR A 758 41.27 41.86 36.48
C TYR A 758 40.73 40.68 37.34
N ALA A 759 41.14 40.59 38.62
CA ALA A 759 41.39 39.33 39.34
C ALA A 759 40.32 38.80 40.37
N PHE A 760 40.65 37.65 41.00
CA PHE A 760 39.81 36.68 41.75
C PHE A 760 39.40 37.02 43.20
N THR A 761 38.23 36.54 43.68
CA THR A 761 38.01 35.71 44.91
C THR A 761 36.52 35.29 45.11
N THR A 762 36.19 34.44 46.10
CA THR A 762 35.06 33.46 46.07
C THR A 762 33.90 33.61 47.08
N LYS A 763 32.73 33.05 46.70
CA LYS A 763 31.57 32.54 47.49
C LYS A 763 30.55 33.54 48.11
N SER A 764 29.32 33.54 47.60
CA SER A 764 28.16 32.90 48.28
C SER A 764 26.96 32.68 47.33
N ALA A 765 26.13 31.70 47.67
CA ALA A 765 24.99 31.08 46.98
C ALA A 765 24.00 31.93 46.11
N SER A 766 23.64 31.34 44.95
CA SER A 766 22.31 31.32 44.29
C SER A 766 21.70 32.65 43.77
N PRO A 767 20.96 32.66 42.64
CA PRO A 767 20.00 31.63 42.19
C PRO A 767 20.49 30.69 41.08
N ILE A 768 19.92 29.49 41.06
CA ILE A 768 20.04 28.52 39.97
C ILE A 768 19.03 28.92 38.87
N PRO A 769 19.45 29.17 37.61
CA PRO A 769 18.55 29.06 36.48
C PRO A 769 18.17 27.58 36.34
N SER A 770 16.88 27.27 36.30
CA SER A 770 16.37 25.91 36.26
C SER A 770 16.84 25.16 35.01
N THR A 771 17.94 24.42 35.12
CA THR A 771 18.32 23.42 34.13
C THR A 771 17.25 22.33 34.11
N VAL A 772 16.51 22.23 33.00
CA VAL A 772 15.57 21.14 32.77
C VAL A 772 16.38 19.83 32.70
N GLU A 773 16.32 19.02 33.76
CA GLU A 773 16.95 17.69 33.77
C GLU A 773 16.07 16.70 32.97
N SER A 774 16.34 16.61 31.67
CA SER A 774 15.60 15.71 30.77
C SER A 774 15.99 14.25 31.02
N ASN A 775 15.01 13.39 31.33
CA ASN A 775 15.23 11.95 31.50
C ASN A 775 14.94 11.22 30.16
N VAL A 776 15.95 10.62 29.55
CA VAL A 776 15.82 9.77 28.35
C VAL A 776 15.72 8.32 28.81
N ARG A 777 14.60 7.65 28.54
CA ARG A 777 14.31 6.29 29.04
C ARG A 777 14.46 5.24 27.94
N TYR A 778 15.28 4.23 28.19
CA TYR A 778 15.40 3.01 27.40
C TYR A 778 14.85 1.82 28.19
N VAL A 779 13.99 1.00 27.58
CA VAL A 779 13.43 -0.22 28.18
C VAL A 779 14.00 -1.43 27.45
N LEU A 780 14.80 -2.23 28.16
CA LEU A 780 15.48 -3.40 27.63
C LEU A 780 14.55 -4.63 27.73
N ASP A 781 14.29 -5.26 26.59
CA ASP A 781 13.56 -6.53 26.50
C ASP A 781 14.55 -7.64 26.13
N LEU A 782 15.31 -8.10 27.12
CA LEU A 782 16.41 -9.04 26.90
C LEU A 782 15.89 -10.48 26.87
N ALA A 783 16.21 -11.21 25.81
CA ALA A 783 16.00 -12.66 25.74
C ALA A 783 17.19 -13.42 26.35
N THR A 784 16.92 -14.55 27.01
CA THR A 784 17.95 -15.38 27.63
C THR A 784 18.93 -15.93 26.59
N ASN A 785 20.22 -15.92 26.91
CA ASN A 785 21.34 -16.35 26.03
C ASN A 785 21.58 -15.52 24.75
N VAL A 786 21.00 -14.32 24.62
CA VAL A 786 21.34 -13.41 23.51
C VAL A 786 22.55 -12.54 23.86
N SER A 787 23.54 -12.53 22.97
CA SER A 787 24.60 -11.52 22.93
C SER A 787 24.45 -10.70 21.66
N GLY A 788 24.66 -9.38 21.73
CA GLY A 788 24.43 -8.49 20.59
C GLY A 788 24.78 -7.04 20.89
N GLN A 789 24.71 -6.20 19.85
CA GLN A 789 24.92 -4.76 19.94
C GLN A 789 23.72 -4.06 19.29
N PHE A 790 23.26 -2.96 19.90
CA PHE A 790 22.06 -2.24 19.49
C PHE A 790 22.32 -0.73 19.55
N ASP A 791 21.96 -0.02 18.48
CA ASP A 791 22.05 1.43 18.42
C ASP A 791 20.90 2.07 19.22
N ALA A 792 21.25 3.01 20.09
CA ALA A 792 20.32 3.79 20.89
C ALA A 792 20.51 5.28 20.56
N PRO A 793 19.65 5.87 19.71
CA PRO A 793 19.76 7.28 19.35
C PRO A 793 19.46 8.19 20.54
N LEU A 794 20.10 9.35 20.55
CA LEU A 794 19.99 10.39 21.55
C LEU A 794 20.16 11.75 20.88
N SER A 795 19.18 12.64 20.98
CA SER A 795 19.26 14.00 20.45
C SER A 795 18.77 15.03 21.46
N ASN A 796 19.38 16.20 21.44
CA ASN A 796 18.82 17.41 22.00
C ASN A 796 18.13 18.19 20.88
N LEU A 797 16.81 18.22 20.89
CA LEU A 797 16.01 18.95 19.90
C LEU A 797 15.78 20.42 20.30
N GLU A 798 16.25 20.84 21.47
CA GLU A 798 16.16 22.21 21.96
C GLU A 798 17.29 23.08 21.38
N ASP A 799 16.99 24.37 21.15
CA ASP A 799 17.96 25.40 20.74
C ASP A 799 18.97 25.79 21.85
N ASN A 800 18.80 25.23 23.05
CA ASN A 800 19.67 25.46 24.21
C ASN A 800 20.36 24.17 24.64
N ALA A 801 21.59 24.30 25.14
CA ALA A 801 22.30 23.15 25.73
C ALA A 801 21.58 22.65 26.99
N THR A 802 21.41 21.33 27.09
CA THR A 802 20.64 20.67 28.16
C THR A 802 21.50 19.69 28.96
N THR A 803 21.03 19.31 30.15
CA THR A 803 21.65 18.29 31.00
C THR A 803 20.71 17.09 31.07
N ILE A 804 21.15 15.95 30.55
CA ILE A 804 20.33 14.74 30.46
C ILE A 804 20.68 13.70 31.51
N ASN A 805 19.68 12.88 31.83
CA ASN A 805 19.79 11.65 32.61
C ASN A 805 19.33 10.47 31.73
N LEU A 806 20.22 9.54 31.40
CA LEU A 806 19.86 8.30 30.73
C LEU A 806 19.31 7.32 31.77
N VAL A 807 18.14 6.74 31.53
CA VAL A 807 17.45 5.80 32.44
C VAL A 807 17.23 4.49 31.73
N PHE A 808 17.74 3.39 32.28
CA PHE A 808 17.62 2.05 31.73
C PHE A 808 16.75 1.17 32.63
N GLU A 809 15.65 0.68 32.08
CA GLU A 809 14.76 -0.30 32.72
C GLU A 809 14.85 -1.64 31.97
N GLU A 810 14.43 -2.74 32.58
CA GLU A 810 14.44 -4.06 31.96
C GLU A 810 13.13 -4.79 32.27
N LYS A 811 12.56 -5.50 31.29
CA LYS A 811 11.33 -6.28 31.50
C LYS A 811 11.54 -7.59 32.25
N ASN A 812 12.70 -8.23 32.05
CA ASN A 812 12.94 -9.64 32.38
C ASN A 812 13.95 -9.86 33.53
N ASP A 813 14.51 -8.79 34.11
CA ASP A 813 15.46 -8.77 35.24
C ASP A 813 16.67 -9.72 35.10
N LEU A 814 17.17 -9.94 33.88
CA LEU A 814 18.34 -10.78 33.62
C LEU A 814 19.63 -10.13 34.14
N ILE A 815 19.69 -8.80 34.20
CA ILE A 815 20.83 -8.07 34.78
C ILE A 815 20.86 -8.26 36.30
N GLY A 816 19.72 -8.11 36.99
CA GLY A 816 19.61 -8.35 38.44
C GLY A 816 19.88 -9.81 38.81
N GLN A 817 19.43 -10.76 37.99
CA GLN A 817 19.68 -12.19 38.13
C GLN A 817 21.08 -12.64 37.69
N LYS A 818 21.93 -11.74 37.17
CA LYS A 818 23.29 -12.02 36.64
C LYS A 818 23.33 -13.03 35.49
N GLN A 819 22.27 -13.09 34.68
CA GLN A 819 22.21 -13.88 33.44
C GLN A 819 22.66 -13.06 32.21
N ALA A 820 22.67 -11.74 32.31
CA ALA A 820 23.20 -10.84 31.29
C ALA A 820 24.13 -9.78 31.91
N LYS A 821 25.17 -9.39 31.17
CA LYS A 821 25.99 -8.20 31.41
C LYS A 821 25.69 -7.19 30.30
N VAL A 822 25.27 -5.99 30.67
CA VAL A 822 24.98 -4.91 29.72
C VAL A 822 25.97 -3.76 29.90
N LEU A 823 26.58 -3.34 28.79
CA LEU A 823 27.48 -2.19 28.70
C LEU A 823 26.83 -1.15 27.79
N ILE A 824 26.91 0.11 28.18
CA ILE A 824 26.48 1.27 27.39
C ILE A 824 27.73 2.01 26.96
N ASP A 825 28.03 2.04 25.66
CA ASP A 825 29.05 2.90 25.10
C ASP A 825 28.51 4.31 24.92
N LEU A 826 29.09 5.27 25.64
CA LEU A 826 28.71 6.68 25.57
C LEU A 826 29.48 7.44 24.49
N GLY A 827 30.48 6.81 23.86
CA GLY A 827 31.33 7.45 22.84
C GLY A 827 31.85 8.82 23.29
N PRO A 828 31.71 9.89 22.47
CA PRO A 828 32.12 11.25 22.81
C PRO A 828 31.48 11.84 24.09
N LEU A 829 30.36 11.30 24.56
CA LEU A 829 29.69 11.77 25.77
C LEU A 829 30.32 11.23 27.06
N PHE A 830 31.17 10.19 26.98
CA PHE A 830 31.84 9.62 28.16
C PHE A 830 32.73 10.65 28.87
N GLU A 831 33.57 11.38 28.12
CA GLU A 831 34.39 12.45 28.69
C GLU A 831 33.57 13.57 29.33
N ARG A 832 32.39 13.86 28.77
CA ARG A 832 31.50 14.90 29.28
C ARG A 832 30.86 14.48 30.61
N TRP A 833 30.41 13.23 30.67
CA TRP A 833 29.92 12.62 31.91
C TRP A 833 31.01 12.52 32.99
N GLN A 834 32.26 12.22 32.60
CA GLN A 834 33.40 12.28 33.51
C GLN A 834 33.64 13.69 34.06
N LYS A 835 33.67 14.71 33.19
CA LYS A 835 33.81 16.13 33.57
C LYS A 835 32.64 16.63 34.43
N ALA A 836 31.44 16.07 34.27
CA ALA A 836 30.26 16.33 35.11
C ALA A 836 30.25 15.58 36.46
N GLY A 837 31.29 14.77 36.75
CA GLY A 837 31.49 14.11 38.04
C GLY A 837 30.92 12.69 38.14
N THR A 838 30.81 11.96 37.03
CA THR A 838 30.49 10.51 36.96
C THR A 838 29.27 10.07 37.77
N LYS A 839 28.23 10.90 37.82
CA LYS A 839 27.01 10.62 38.61
C LYS A 839 26.20 9.49 37.97
N GLY A 840 25.76 8.53 38.77
CA GLY A 840 24.94 7.42 38.28
C GLY A 840 24.30 6.59 39.39
N LEU A 841 23.30 5.80 39.03
CA LEU A 841 22.57 4.87 39.89
C LEU A 841 22.64 3.47 39.28
N ASN A 842 23.07 2.47 40.06
CA ASN A 842 23.21 1.08 39.58
C ASN A 842 24.05 0.94 38.29
N VAL A 843 25.04 1.80 38.11
CA VAL A 843 26.02 1.76 37.02
C VAL A 843 27.44 1.85 37.57
N LYS A 844 28.42 1.39 36.78
CA LYS A 844 29.84 1.70 37.00
C LYS A 844 30.55 1.97 35.66
N PRO A 845 31.56 2.85 35.61
CA PRO A 845 32.48 2.89 34.47
C PRO A 845 33.16 1.52 34.27
N VAL A 846 33.56 1.24 33.03
CA VAL A 846 34.55 0.21 32.70
C VAL A 846 35.92 0.89 32.61
N ASP A 847 36.95 0.30 33.22
CA ASP A 847 38.27 0.94 33.36
C ASP A 847 39.00 1.16 32.02
N GLU A 848 38.60 0.44 30.97
CA GLU A 848 39.11 0.56 29.60
C GLU A 848 37.96 0.96 28.65
N GLY A 849 38.00 2.20 28.15
CA GLY A 849 37.12 2.70 27.08
C GLY A 849 36.03 3.69 27.51
N THR A 850 35.06 3.90 26.61
CA THR A 850 33.95 4.86 26.73
C THR A 850 32.67 4.26 27.33
N GLN A 851 32.81 3.12 28.04
CA GLN A 851 31.71 2.23 28.40
C GLN A 851 31.32 2.30 29.87
N VAL A 852 30.02 2.11 30.12
CA VAL A 852 29.39 2.09 31.44
C VAL A 852 28.60 0.79 31.60
N GLN A 853 28.96 -0.04 32.57
CA GLN A 853 28.24 -1.28 32.88
C GLN A 853 26.99 -0.98 33.72
N LEU A 854 25.85 -1.56 33.32
CA LEU A 854 24.64 -1.64 34.15
C LEU A 854 24.80 -2.77 35.18
N LEU A 855 24.53 -2.48 36.45
CA LEU A 855 24.69 -3.42 37.58
C LEU A 855 23.38 -4.09 38.01
N LYS A 856 22.25 -3.40 37.82
CA LYS A 856 20.86 -3.86 37.98
C LYS A 856 19.92 -2.75 37.48
N THR A 857 18.70 -3.09 37.11
CA THR A 857 17.69 -2.10 36.72
C THR A 857 16.74 -1.75 37.88
N PRO A 858 16.11 -0.54 37.87
CA PRO A 858 16.40 0.59 36.98
C PRO A 858 17.81 1.16 37.24
N ALA A 859 18.54 1.45 36.18
CA ALA A 859 19.87 2.07 36.20
C ALA A 859 19.81 3.49 35.63
N LYS A 860 20.73 4.37 36.05
CA LYS A 860 20.83 5.73 35.51
C LYS A 860 22.27 6.18 35.29
N VAL A 861 22.53 6.85 34.18
CA VAL A 861 23.73 7.66 33.92
C VAL A 861 23.28 9.11 33.94
N MET A 862 23.80 9.92 34.87
CA MET A 862 23.19 11.20 35.24
C MET A 862 24.10 12.41 34.97
N GLY A 863 23.50 13.52 34.60
CA GLY A 863 24.19 14.81 34.46
C GLY A 863 25.06 14.95 33.22
N ILE A 864 24.71 14.33 32.09
CA ILE A 864 25.49 14.46 30.83
C ILE A 864 25.11 15.78 30.13
N PRO A 865 26.04 16.70 29.83
CA PRO A 865 25.74 17.89 29.05
C PRO A 865 25.72 17.58 27.54
N LEU A 866 24.62 17.95 26.88
CA LEU A 866 24.37 17.80 25.45
C LEU A 866 24.11 19.19 24.85
N ASN A 867 24.79 19.55 23.76
CA ASN A 867 24.69 20.89 23.17
C ASN A 867 23.35 21.09 22.44
N ALA A 868 23.02 22.34 22.12
CA ALA A 868 21.88 22.67 21.26
C ALA A 868 21.96 21.90 19.92
N SER A 869 20.83 21.36 19.47
CA SER A 869 20.70 20.59 18.21
C SER A 869 21.65 19.39 18.06
N GLU A 870 22.31 18.92 19.12
CA GLU A 870 23.29 17.84 19.05
C GLU A 870 22.62 16.46 19.04
N SER A 871 23.02 15.61 18.10
CA SER A 871 22.58 14.21 17.99
C SER A 871 23.76 13.25 18.06
N GLN A 872 23.59 12.16 18.81
CA GLN A 872 24.58 11.11 19.06
C GLN A 872 23.89 9.75 19.08
N THR A 873 24.55 8.72 18.56
CA THR A 873 24.14 7.32 18.79
C THR A 873 24.98 6.72 19.91
N LEU A 874 24.32 6.11 20.89
CA LEU A 874 24.92 5.28 21.93
C LEU A 874 24.90 3.81 21.48
N LEU A 875 25.85 2.99 21.93
CA LEU A 875 25.85 1.55 21.63
C LEU A 875 25.53 0.74 22.88
N ILE A 876 24.43 -0.02 22.86
CA ILE A 876 24.07 -0.95 23.93
C ILE A 876 24.62 -2.32 23.57
N ILE A 877 25.58 -2.82 24.37
CA ILE A 877 26.23 -4.11 24.19
C ILE A 877 25.68 -5.06 25.26
N VAL A 878 25.12 -6.18 24.82
CA VAL A 878 24.61 -7.25 25.69
C VAL A 878 25.53 -8.46 25.56
N GLU A 879 26.04 -8.93 26.68
CA GLU A 879 26.80 -10.17 26.82
C GLU A 879 25.96 -11.17 27.64
N ALA A 880 25.59 -12.29 27.03
CA ALA A 880 25.02 -13.42 27.76
C ALA A 880 26.07 -14.00 28.72
N LEU A 881 25.71 -14.15 30.00
CA LEU A 881 26.55 -14.83 30.99
C LEU A 881 26.10 -16.29 31.07
N GLU A 882 27.00 -17.24 30.78
CA GLU A 882 26.69 -18.67 30.91
C GLU A 882 26.20 -18.98 32.32
N GLU A 883 25.09 -19.74 32.43
CA GLU A 883 24.64 -20.26 33.71
C GLU A 883 25.78 -21.04 34.41
N PRO A 884 25.94 -20.92 35.74
CA PRO A 884 26.77 -21.85 36.50
C PRO A 884 26.17 -23.27 36.45
N LYS A 885 26.59 -24.04 35.45
CA LYS A 885 26.17 -25.41 35.08
C LYS A 885 25.27 -26.13 36.09
N PRO A 886 23.94 -26.10 35.91
CA PRO A 886 23.05 -27.08 36.52
C PRO A 886 23.33 -28.48 35.99
N ARG A 887 23.16 -29.51 36.82
CA ARG A 887 23.32 -30.91 36.40
C ARG A 887 22.20 -31.34 35.43
N LYS A 888 22.49 -31.30 34.12
CA LYS A 888 21.80 -31.93 32.96
C LYS A 888 20.29 -31.64 32.76
N ARG A 889 19.99 -31.08 31.57
CA ARG A 889 18.69 -30.96 30.85
C ARG A 889 18.03 -32.35 30.59
N THR A 890 16.80 -32.51 30.06
CA THR A 890 15.87 -31.68 29.24
C THR A 890 14.39 -31.88 29.69
N THR A 891 13.31 -31.33 29.12
CA THR A 891 13.05 -30.48 27.91
C THR A 891 11.85 -29.51 28.15
N SER A 892 11.48 -28.72 27.14
CA SER A 892 10.31 -27.83 27.00
C SER A 892 9.15 -28.52 26.22
N GLU A 893 7.95 -27.97 25.94
CA GLU A 893 7.47 -26.57 25.80
C GLU A 893 5.98 -26.41 26.18
N GLU A 894 5.55 -25.20 26.56
CA GLU A 894 4.32 -24.54 26.05
C GLU A 894 4.27 -23.04 26.42
N TYR A 895 3.31 -22.31 25.82
CA TYR A 895 2.65 -21.03 26.21
C TYR A 895 2.80 -19.78 25.32
N HIS A 896 1.68 -19.42 24.69
CA HIS A 896 1.30 -18.07 24.27
C HIS A 896 0.86 -17.22 25.48
N PHE A 897 0.94 -15.89 25.42
CA PHE A 897 0.06 -15.02 26.24
C PHE A 897 -0.35 -13.68 25.61
N THR A 898 -1.50 -13.19 26.07
CA THR A 898 -2.25 -12.01 25.62
C THR A 898 -2.06 -10.81 26.56
N THR A 899 -2.38 -9.60 26.08
CA THR A 899 -2.33 -8.36 26.87
C THR A 899 -3.60 -8.06 27.67
N LYS A 900 -3.46 -7.41 28.82
CA LYS A 900 -4.49 -6.61 29.49
C LYS A 900 -3.85 -5.44 30.24
N ALA A 901 -4.45 -4.26 30.15
CA ALA A 901 -4.08 -3.06 30.89
C ALA A 901 -5.21 -2.65 31.84
N THR A 902 -4.85 -1.97 32.93
CA THR A 902 -5.80 -1.29 33.84
C THR A 902 -5.20 0.03 34.31
N THR A 903 -5.97 1.10 34.20
CA THR A 903 -5.57 2.48 34.52
C THR A 903 -5.88 2.86 35.97
N THR A 904 -5.04 3.68 36.61
CA THR A 904 -5.48 4.57 37.72
C THR A 904 -4.72 5.90 37.70
N ARG A 905 -5.42 6.98 38.09
CA ARG A 905 -4.95 8.37 38.22
C ARG A 905 -4.56 8.65 39.69
N PRO A 906 -3.80 9.73 39.98
CA PRO A 906 -4.36 10.79 40.83
C PRO A 906 -4.15 12.22 40.27
N THR A 907 -4.61 13.22 41.02
CA THR A 907 -4.99 14.58 40.58
C THR A 907 -4.10 15.73 41.09
N GLU A 908 -4.05 16.82 40.30
CA GLU A 908 -3.94 18.27 40.63
C GLU A 908 -2.84 18.76 41.61
N SER A 909 -2.06 19.80 41.26
CA SER A 909 -2.53 21.20 41.14
C SER A 909 -1.43 22.15 40.60
N THR A 910 -1.84 23.29 40.02
CA THR A 910 -1.17 24.61 39.79
C THR A 910 0.37 24.72 39.93
N VAL A 911 1.11 25.39 39.03
CA VAL A 911 0.77 26.48 38.09
C VAL A 911 1.21 26.13 36.67
#